data_AF-A0A2K5HQC5-F1
#
_entry.id   AF-A0A2K5HQC5-F1
#
_cell.length_a   1.000
_cell.length_b   1.000
_cell.length_c   1.000
_cell.angle_alpha   90.00
_cell.angle_beta   90.00
_cell.angle_gamma   90.00
#
_symmetry.space_group_name_H-M   'P 1'
#
loop_
_entity.id
_entity.type
_entity.pdbx_description
1 polymer ?
#
loop_
_entity_poly.entity_id
_entity_poly.type
_entity_poly.pdbx_seq_one_letter_code
_entity_poly.pdbx_strand_id
1 'polypeptide(L)'
;MPSALAIFTCRPNSHPFQERHVYLDEPIKIGRSVARCRPAQNNATFDCKVLSRNHALVWFDHKTGKFYLQDTKSSNGTFINSQRLSRGSEESPPCEILSGDIIQFGVDVTENTRKVTHGCIVSTIKLFLPDGMEARLRSDVIHAPLPSPVDKVAANTPSMYSQELFQLSQYLQEALHREQMLEQKLATLQRLLAITQEASDTSWQALIDEDRLLSRLEVMGNQLQACSKNQTEDSLRKELIALQEDKHNYETTAKESLRRVLQEKIEVVRKLSEVERSLSNTEDECTHLKEMNERTQEELRELANKYNGAVNEIKDLSDKLKVAEGKQEEIQQKGQAEKKELQHKIDEMEEKEQELQAKIEALQADNDFTNERLTALQVRLEHLQEKALKECSSLEHLLSKSGGDCTFIHQFIECQKKLIVEGHLTKAVEETKLSKENQTRAKESDLSDTLSPSKEKSSDDTTDAQMDEQDLNEPLAKVSLLKDDLQGAQSEIEAKQEIQHLRKELIEAQELARTSKQKCFELQALLEEERKAYRNQVEESTKQIQVLQGELEKLRKEWNALETECHSLKRENVLLSSELQRQEKELHYEKTQTVLSELKLKFEMTEQEKQSITDELKQCKNNLKLLREKGNNKPWPWMPMLAALVAVTAIVLYVPGLARASP
;
A
#
# COMPACT_ATOMS: atom_id res chain seq x y z
N MET A 1 -22.50 24.71 -12.20
CA MET A 1 -21.25 25.49 -12.35
C MET A 1 -20.10 24.52 -12.13
N PRO A 2 -19.13 24.43 -13.05
CA PRO A 2 -17.89 23.71 -12.77
C PRO A 2 -17.18 24.38 -11.59
N SER A 3 -16.85 23.63 -10.54
CA SER A 3 -16.28 24.15 -9.30
C SER A 3 -15.00 23.40 -8.99
N ALA A 4 -13.91 24.12 -8.70
CA ALA A 4 -12.67 23.51 -8.27
C ALA A 4 -12.85 22.86 -6.90
N LEU A 5 -12.26 21.70 -6.66
CA LEU A 5 -12.48 20.92 -5.44
C LEU A 5 -11.14 20.54 -4.80
N ALA A 6 -11.03 20.77 -3.49
CA ALA A 6 -9.94 20.29 -2.67
C ALA A 6 -10.45 19.25 -1.67
N ILE A 7 -9.93 18.02 -1.77
CA ILE A 7 -10.24 16.93 -0.86
C ILE A 7 -9.14 16.80 0.20
N PHE A 8 -9.49 16.96 1.46
CA PHE A 8 -8.58 16.80 2.60
C PHE A 8 -8.81 15.44 3.27
N THR A 9 -7.81 14.55 3.20
CA THR A 9 -7.85 13.22 3.81
C THR A 9 -6.95 13.16 5.04
N CYS A 10 -7.49 12.66 6.16
CA CYS A 10 -6.77 12.55 7.42
C CYS A 10 -5.65 11.50 7.34
N ARG A 11 -4.44 11.89 7.75
CA ARG A 11 -3.29 10.96 7.84
C ARG A 11 -3.23 10.28 9.21
N PRO A 12 -2.55 9.12 9.33
CA PRO A 12 -2.44 8.39 10.60
C PRO A 12 -1.77 9.17 11.74
N ASN A 13 -0.88 10.10 11.40
CA ASN A 13 -0.15 10.97 12.33
C ASN A 13 -0.88 12.30 12.61
N SER A 14 -2.15 12.44 12.21
CA SER A 14 -2.96 13.63 12.42
C SER A 14 -3.86 13.49 13.64
N HIS A 15 -4.21 14.63 14.25
CA HIS A 15 -5.42 14.72 15.06
C HIS A 15 -6.64 14.31 14.22
N PRO A 16 -7.54 13.43 14.72
CA PRO A 16 -8.61 12.85 13.91
C PRO A 16 -9.56 13.90 13.33
N PHE A 17 -9.82 13.80 12.02
CA PHE A 17 -10.89 14.54 11.35
C PHE A 17 -11.48 13.72 10.21
N GLN A 18 -12.77 13.93 9.91
CA GLN A 18 -13.42 13.31 8.74
C GLN A 18 -12.99 13.98 7.44
N GLU A 19 -12.87 13.20 6.38
CA GLU A 19 -12.54 13.69 5.03
C GLU A 19 -13.42 14.88 4.61
N ARG A 20 -12.79 15.90 4.03
CA ARG A 20 -13.46 17.15 3.63
C ARG A 20 -13.41 17.32 2.13
N HIS A 21 -14.55 17.68 1.53
CA HIS A 21 -14.72 17.99 0.12
C HIS A 21 -14.99 19.50 -0.01
N VAL A 22 -13.92 20.28 -0.11
CA VAL A 22 -13.98 21.74 -0.04
C VAL A 22 -14.00 22.32 -1.45
N TYR A 23 -15.14 22.88 -1.84
CA TYR A 23 -15.29 23.61 -3.11
C TYR A 23 -14.60 24.98 -3.01
N LEU A 24 -13.78 25.31 -4.00
CA LEU A 24 -12.90 26.48 -4.06
C LEU A 24 -13.38 27.52 -5.08
N ASP A 25 -14.69 27.81 -5.07
CA ASP A 25 -15.26 28.93 -5.85
C ASP A 25 -14.78 30.28 -5.32
N GLU A 26 -14.60 30.37 -4.00
CA GLU A 26 -14.04 31.51 -3.28
C GLU A 26 -12.89 31.05 -2.37
N PRO A 27 -11.99 31.96 -1.93
CA PRO A 27 -10.95 31.62 -0.97
C PRO A 27 -11.53 31.07 0.35
N ILE A 28 -11.19 29.82 0.67
CA ILE A 28 -11.68 29.14 1.87
C ILE A 28 -10.69 29.30 3.02
N LYS A 29 -11.23 29.73 4.16
CA LYS A 29 -10.44 29.88 5.39
C LYS A 29 -10.26 28.54 6.10
N ILE A 30 -9.00 28.27 6.44
CA ILE A 30 -8.59 27.13 7.26
C ILE A 30 -8.38 27.61 8.70
N GLY A 31 -8.96 26.91 9.67
CA GLY A 31 -8.76 27.28 11.07
C GLY A 31 -9.53 26.44 12.08
N ARG A 32 -9.40 26.84 13.35
CA ARG A 32 -10.01 26.17 14.49
C ARG A 32 -11.52 26.42 14.58
N SER A 33 -12.26 25.40 15.00
CA SER A 33 -13.69 25.53 15.28
C SER A 33 -13.98 26.61 16.33
N VAL A 34 -15.03 27.40 16.05
CA VAL A 34 -15.59 28.42 16.93
C VAL A 34 -17.11 28.31 16.93
N ALA A 35 -17.80 28.94 17.89
CA ALA A 35 -19.26 28.82 18.02
C ALA A 35 -20.04 29.12 16.72
N ARG A 36 -19.54 30.02 15.86
CA ARG A 36 -20.15 30.39 14.57
C ARG A 36 -19.65 29.58 13.37
N CYS A 37 -18.54 28.85 13.49
CA CYS A 37 -17.93 28.08 12.41
C CYS A 37 -17.60 26.68 12.92
N ARG A 38 -18.50 25.73 12.63
CA ARG A 38 -18.36 24.31 13.02
C ARG A 38 -17.69 23.52 11.88
N PRO A 39 -16.98 22.42 12.20
CA PRO A 39 -16.46 21.52 11.19
C PRO A 39 -17.59 20.95 10.34
N ALA A 40 -17.46 21.00 9.03
CA ALA A 40 -18.40 20.41 8.08
C ALA A 40 -17.63 19.83 6.88
N GLN A 41 -18.25 18.93 6.14
CA GLN A 41 -17.61 18.25 5.00
C GLN A 41 -17.17 19.25 3.91
N ASN A 42 -17.90 20.35 3.73
CA ASN A 42 -17.61 21.37 2.72
C ASN A 42 -16.67 22.49 3.19
N ASN A 43 -16.11 22.41 4.40
CA ASN A 43 -15.24 23.45 4.94
C ASN A 43 -13.92 22.90 5.49
N ALA A 44 -12.92 23.79 5.57
CA ALA A 44 -11.61 23.50 6.16
C ALA A 44 -11.53 23.96 7.63
N THR A 45 -12.62 23.82 8.39
CA THR A 45 -12.64 24.11 9.83
C THR A 45 -12.40 22.83 10.63
N PHE A 46 -11.44 22.86 11.55
CA PHE A 46 -11.02 21.70 12.33
C PHE A 46 -11.23 21.93 13.83
N ASP A 47 -11.71 20.93 14.55
CA ASP A 47 -11.78 20.98 16.02
C ASP A 47 -10.44 20.60 16.64
N CYS A 48 -9.43 21.45 16.44
CA CYS A 48 -8.07 21.19 16.87
C CYS A 48 -7.50 22.39 17.64
N LYS A 49 -7.06 22.14 18.87
CA LYS A 49 -6.62 23.20 19.81
C LYS A 49 -5.38 23.95 19.33
N VAL A 50 -4.46 23.24 18.66
CA VAL A 50 -3.18 23.81 18.17
C VAL A 50 -3.35 24.67 16.91
N LEU A 51 -4.54 24.73 16.32
CA LEU A 51 -4.84 25.63 15.20
C LEU A 51 -5.27 27.03 15.70
N SER A 52 -4.94 28.02 14.88
CA SER A 52 -5.42 29.40 15.01
C SER A 52 -6.84 29.51 14.44
N ARG A 53 -7.63 30.50 14.88
CA ARG A 53 -8.99 30.71 14.33
C ARG A 53 -8.97 31.10 12.85
N ASN A 54 -7.94 31.85 12.45
CA ASN A 54 -7.55 32.12 11.07
C ASN A 54 -6.13 31.56 10.99
N HIS A 55 -5.97 30.38 10.40
CA HIS A 55 -4.68 29.69 10.38
C HIS A 55 -4.06 29.82 8.99
N ALA A 56 -4.79 29.41 7.97
CA ALA A 56 -4.35 29.53 6.59
C ALA A 56 -5.55 29.87 5.67
N LEU A 57 -5.23 30.21 4.42
CA LEU A 57 -6.20 30.45 3.37
C LEU A 57 -5.84 29.57 2.16
N VAL A 58 -6.82 28.87 1.60
CA VAL A 58 -6.66 28.06 0.39
C VAL A 58 -7.60 28.58 -0.69
N TRP A 59 -7.11 28.71 -1.92
CA TRP A 59 -7.93 29.16 -3.04
C TRP A 59 -7.44 28.59 -4.36
N PHE A 60 -8.34 28.61 -5.35
CA PHE A 60 -8.03 28.30 -6.73
C PHE A 60 -7.99 29.58 -7.55
N ASP A 61 -6.89 29.81 -8.26
CA ASP A 61 -6.77 30.92 -9.19
C ASP A 61 -7.24 30.50 -10.58
N HIS A 62 -8.45 30.93 -10.93
CA HIS A 62 -9.10 30.65 -12.21
C HIS A 62 -8.34 31.22 -13.42
N LYS A 63 -7.46 32.21 -13.23
CA LYS A 63 -6.66 32.78 -14.32
C LYS A 63 -5.44 31.94 -14.66
N THR A 64 -4.82 31.35 -13.64
CA THR A 64 -3.58 30.56 -13.80
C THR A 64 -3.82 29.06 -13.79
N GLY A 65 -5.01 28.61 -13.37
CA GLY A 65 -5.34 27.19 -13.23
C GLY A 65 -4.60 26.52 -12.08
N LYS A 66 -4.15 27.29 -11.08
CA LYS A 66 -3.29 26.83 -9.99
C LYS A 66 -3.97 26.97 -8.62
N PHE A 67 -3.61 26.09 -7.71
CA PHE A 67 -4.07 26.12 -6.32
C PHE A 67 -2.99 26.73 -5.44
N TYR A 68 -3.40 27.57 -4.50
CA TYR A 68 -2.49 28.24 -3.58
C TYR A 68 -2.92 28.05 -2.13
N LEU A 69 -1.92 27.98 -1.26
CA LEU A 69 -2.06 27.97 0.18
C LEU A 69 -1.21 29.10 0.78
N GLN A 70 -1.78 29.82 1.74
CA GLN A 70 -1.11 30.93 2.42
C GLN A 70 -1.32 30.83 3.94
N ASP A 71 -0.24 30.97 4.70
CA ASP A 71 -0.30 31.11 6.15
C ASP A 71 -0.75 32.52 6.54
N THR A 72 -1.81 32.62 7.34
CA THR A 72 -2.41 33.89 7.77
C THR A 72 -1.99 34.28 9.20
N LYS A 73 -0.69 34.30 9.46
CA LYS A 73 -0.09 34.62 10.78
C LYS A 73 -0.47 33.58 11.85
N SER A 74 -0.35 32.31 11.49
CA SER A 74 -0.61 31.21 12.40
C SER A 74 0.43 31.16 13.53
N SER A 75 0.00 30.77 14.74
CA SER A 75 0.90 30.73 15.90
C SER A 75 1.89 29.57 15.81
N ASN A 76 1.40 28.42 15.34
CA ASN A 76 2.15 27.15 15.30
C ASN A 76 2.69 26.80 13.90
N GLY A 77 2.44 27.63 12.88
CA GLY A 77 2.94 27.44 11.52
C GLY A 77 2.07 26.53 10.64
N THR A 78 2.11 26.80 9.34
CA THR A 78 1.60 25.94 8.25
C THR A 78 2.77 25.32 7.48
N PHE A 79 2.62 24.08 7.07
CA PHE A 79 3.67 23.30 6.39
C PHE A 79 3.13 22.61 5.14
N ILE A 80 3.94 22.58 4.08
CA ILE A 80 3.70 21.83 2.86
C ILE A 80 4.88 20.86 2.70
N ASN A 81 4.61 19.55 2.64
CA ASN A 81 5.63 18.50 2.54
C ASN A 81 6.77 18.67 3.56
N SER A 82 6.41 18.89 4.82
CA SER A 82 7.32 19.15 5.95
C SER A 82 8.11 20.48 5.89
N GLN A 83 7.92 21.30 4.85
CA GLN A 83 8.54 22.62 4.75
C GLN A 83 7.60 23.71 5.31
N ARG A 84 8.10 24.51 6.26
CA ARG A 84 7.34 25.60 6.88
C ARG A 84 7.24 26.82 5.97
N LEU A 85 6.04 27.41 5.84
CA LEU A 85 5.81 28.55 4.94
C LEU A 85 6.30 29.90 5.48
N SER A 86 6.10 30.15 6.78
CA SER A 86 6.51 31.39 7.44
C SER A 86 6.87 31.15 8.91
N ARG A 87 7.55 32.12 9.55
CA ARG A 87 7.80 32.08 11.00
C ARG A 87 6.48 32.23 11.77
N GLY A 88 6.47 31.82 13.04
CA GLY A 88 5.26 31.89 13.86
C GLY A 88 4.77 33.33 13.99
N SER A 89 3.47 33.54 13.78
CA SER A 89 2.81 34.86 13.76
C SER A 89 3.18 35.77 12.58
N GLU A 90 3.85 35.26 11.54
CA GLU A 90 4.13 35.99 10.29
C GLU A 90 3.30 35.44 9.13
N GLU A 91 2.93 36.31 8.19
CA GLU A 91 2.14 35.95 7.01
C GLU A 91 3.08 35.41 5.92
N SER A 92 2.74 34.28 5.31
CA SER A 92 3.53 33.72 4.20
C SER A 92 3.14 34.35 2.86
N PRO A 93 4.02 34.31 1.85
CA PRO A 93 3.58 34.49 0.47
C PRO A 93 2.63 33.34 0.06
N PRO A 94 1.80 33.52 -0.98
CA PRO A 94 1.05 32.44 -1.60
C PRO A 94 1.97 31.34 -2.13
N CYS A 95 1.81 30.12 -1.63
CA CYS A 95 2.57 28.96 -2.08
C CYS A 95 1.69 28.03 -2.91
N GLU A 96 2.17 27.66 -4.10
CA GLU A 96 1.45 26.74 -4.98
C GLU A 96 1.42 25.33 -4.37
N ILE A 97 0.24 24.71 -4.36
CA ILE A 97 0.02 23.34 -3.88
C ILE A 97 -0.42 22.44 -5.05
N LEU A 98 0.01 21.18 -5.00
CA LEU A 98 -0.22 20.18 -6.02
C LEU A 98 -1.03 19.00 -5.48
N SER A 99 -1.69 18.25 -6.36
CA SER A 99 -2.45 17.07 -5.92
C SER A 99 -1.49 16.04 -5.36
N GLY A 100 -1.82 15.46 -4.20
CA GLY A 100 -0.98 14.52 -3.46
C GLY A 100 -0.07 15.14 -2.40
N ASP A 101 0.00 16.48 -2.29
CA ASP A 101 0.82 17.14 -1.27
C ASP A 101 0.33 16.84 0.16
N ILE A 102 1.28 16.79 1.10
CA ILE A 102 1.00 16.64 2.53
C ILE A 102 1.00 18.02 3.16
N ILE A 103 -0.16 18.44 3.64
CA ILE A 103 -0.36 19.74 4.30
C ILE A 103 -0.52 19.52 5.79
N GLN A 104 0.25 20.26 6.59
CA GLN A 104 0.18 20.22 8.05
C GLN A 104 -0.13 21.61 8.61
N PHE A 105 -1.08 21.65 9.55
CA PHE A 105 -1.49 22.84 10.27
C PHE A 105 -1.14 22.69 11.76
N GLY A 106 -0.22 23.54 12.22
CA GLY A 106 0.33 23.50 13.57
C GLY A 106 1.36 22.39 13.80
N VAL A 107 1.85 22.32 15.03
CA VAL A 107 2.77 21.29 15.54
C VAL A 107 2.18 20.70 16.82
N ASP A 108 2.59 19.49 17.17
CA ASP A 108 2.13 18.84 18.39
C ASP A 108 2.60 19.62 19.62
N VAL A 109 1.65 20.02 20.47
CA VAL A 109 1.93 20.79 21.68
C VAL A 109 1.62 19.95 22.90
N THR A 110 2.63 19.70 23.73
CA THR A 110 2.46 19.01 25.01
C THR A 110 2.27 20.05 26.12
N GLU A 111 1.14 20.01 26.83
CA GLU A 111 0.90 20.89 27.98
C GLU A 111 1.69 20.41 29.21
N ASN A 112 2.69 21.20 29.62
CA ASN A 112 3.54 20.92 30.79
C ASN A 112 2.77 20.75 32.11
N THR A 113 1.55 21.30 32.20
CA THR A 113 0.73 21.27 33.42
C THR A 113 -0.09 19.99 33.58
N ARG A 114 -0.36 19.26 32.49
CA ARG A 114 -1.29 18.11 32.49
C ARG A 114 -0.78 16.86 31.77
N LYS A 115 0.43 16.88 31.19
CA LYS A 115 0.99 15.78 30.37
C LYS A 115 0.03 15.30 29.26
N VAL A 116 -0.75 16.22 28.70
CA VAL A 116 -1.64 15.95 27.56
C VAL A 116 -1.00 16.54 26.31
N THR A 117 -0.78 15.71 25.29
CA THR A 117 -0.31 16.15 23.97
C THR A 117 -1.51 16.42 23.08
N HIS A 118 -1.58 17.64 22.57
CA HIS A 118 -2.56 18.04 21.56
C HIS A 118 -1.93 17.91 20.18
N GLY A 119 -2.43 16.95 19.40
CA GLY A 119 -1.94 16.68 18.04
C GLY A 119 -2.31 17.78 17.04
N CYS A 120 -1.48 17.96 16.02
CA CYS A 120 -1.70 18.84 14.88
C CYS A 120 -2.58 18.22 13.80
N ILE A 121 -2.99 18.99 12.79
CA ILE A 121 -3.74 18.45 11.65
C ILE A 121 -2.75 18.14 10.53
N VAL A 122 -2.70 16.89 10.10
CA VAL A 122 -1.91 16.42 8.95
C VAL A 122 -2.86 15.82 7.91
N SER A 123 -2.89 16.41 6.73
CA SER A 123 -3.81 16.03 5.67
C SER A 123 -3.06 15.78 4.36
N THR A 124 -3.43 14.72 3.64
CA THR A 124 -3.11 14.64 2.21
C THR A 124 -4.18 15.39 1.44
N ILE A 125 -3.78 16.25 0.53
CA ILE A 125 -4.69 17.04 -0.30
C ILE A 125 -4.79 16.44 -1.70
N LYS A 126 -6.01 16.26 -2.21
CA LYS A 126 -6.26 15.98 -3.63
C LYS A 126 -6.99 17.16 -4.24
N LEU A 127 -6.54 17.61 -5.39
CA LEU A 127 -7.01 18.84 -6.01
C LEU A 127 -7.63 18.50 -7.36
N PHE A 128 -8.83 19.01 -7.63
CA PHE A 128 -9.55 18.82 -8.88
C PHE A 128 -9.87 20.18 -9.48
N LEU A 129 -9.54 20.33 -10.75
CA LEU A 129 -9.88 21.50 -11.56
C LEU A 129 -11.41 21.58 -11.77
N PRO A 130 -11.94 22.76 -12.14
CA PRO A 130 -13.38 22.93 -12.39
C PRO A 130 -13.96 21.97 -13.45
N ASP A 131 -13.13 21.48 -14.36
CA ASP A 131 -13.48 20.49 -15.39
C ASP A 131 -13.60 19.04 -14.86
N GLY A 132 -13.30 18.82 -13.58
CA GLY A 132 -13.32 17.52 -12.92
C GLY A 132 -12.03 16.72 -13.10
N MET A 133 -11.02 17.24 -13.80
CA MET A 133 -9.71 16.59 -13.92
C MET A 133 -8.88 16.82 -12.66
N GLU A 134 -8.15 15.79 -12.23
CA GLU A 134 -7.22 15.91 -11.11
C GLU A 134 -6.05 16.84 -11.51
N ALA A 135 -5.71 17.79 -10.63
CA ALA A 135 -4.63 18.72 -10.85
C ALA A 135 -3.27 18.01 -10.83
N ARG A 136 -2.27 18.61 -11.49
CA ARG A 136 -0.93 18.06 -11.70
C ARG A 136 -0.35 17.43 -10.41
N LEU A 137 0.06 16.16 -10.50
CA LEU A 137 0.74 15.42 -9.43
C LEU A 137 2.23 15.82 -9.39
N ARG A 138 2.83 15.85 -8.19
CA ARG A 138 4.29 16.04 -8.03
C ARG A 138 5.15 14.90 -8.61
N SER A 139 4.52 13.82 -9.08
CA SER A 139 5.17 12.60 -9.58
C SER A 139 5.45 12.59 -11.08
N ASP A 140 4.94 13.56 -11.85
CA ASP A 140 5.10 13.59 -13.32
C ASP A 140 6.31 14.40 -13.80
N VAL A 141 7.44 14.28 -13.10
CA VAL A 141 8.75 14.56 -13.71
C VAL A 141 9.40 13.20 -13.98
N ILE A 142 9.36 12.83 -15.26
CA ILE A 142 9.88 11.62 -15.92
C ILE A 142 8.95 10.39 -15.84
N HIS A 143 8.00 10.28 -16.78
CA HIS A 143 7.98 9.18 -17.78
C HIS A 143 6.99 9.51 -18.91
N ALA A 144 7.45 9.31 -20.14
CA ALA A 144 6.68 9.39 -21.38
C ALA A 144 5.57 8.31 -21.43
N PRO A 145 4.50 8.49 -22.22
CA PRO A 145 3.32 7.63 -22.17
C PRO A 145 3.58 6.30 -22.90
N LEU A 146 3.21 5.17 -22.29
CA LEU A 146 3.11 3.88 -22.98
C LEU A 146 1.64 3.40 -23.02
N PRO A 147 1.16 2.84 -24.13
CA PRO A 147 -0.24 2.53 -24.35
C PRO A 147 -0.68 1.22 -23.67
N SER A 148 -2.00 1.08 -23.54
CA SER A 148 -2.74 -0.10 -23.08
C SER A 148 -2.37 -1.40 -23.81
N PRO A 149 -2.59 -2.57 -23.18
CA PRO A 149 -2.07 -3.85 -23.64
C PRO A 149 -2.85 -4.40 -24.84
N VAL A 150 -2.13 -4.79 -25.89
CA VAL A 150 -2.63 -5.67 -26.96
C VAL A 150 -1.89 -6.99 -26.86
N ASP A 151 -2.67 -8.04 -27.03
CA ASP A 151 -2.36 -9.47 -27.03
C ASP A 151 -1.06 -9.94 -27.70
N LYS A 152 -0.51 -11.01 -27.07
CA LYS A 152 0.29 -12.13 -27.63
C LYS A 152 1.65 -11.80 -28.27
N VAL A 153 2.72 -12.40 -27.72
CA VAL A 153 3.53 -13.47 -28.34
C VAL A 153 4.81 -13.75 -27.50
N ALA A 154 5.06 -15.06 -27.33
CA ALA A 154 6.32 -15.76 -27.07
C ALA A 154 7.08 -15.61 -25.73
N ALA A 155 7.31 -16.78 -25.15
CA ALA A 155 8.20 -17.07 -24.05
C ALA A 155 9.69 -16.85 -24.36
N ASN A 156 10.46 -16.70 -23.27
CA ASN A 156 11.92 -16.79 -23.12
C ASN A 156 12.70 -15.48 -22.95
N THR A 157 12.61 -14.90 -21.74
CA THR A 157 13.70 -14.16 -21.09
C THR A 157 13.55 -14.26 -19.56
N PRO A 158 14.35 -15.07 -18.86
CA PRO A 158 14.30 -15.15 -17.40
C PRO A 158 15.29 -14.17 -16.72
N SER A 159 14.87 -13.63 -15.57
CA SER A 159 15.70 -13.30 -14.38
C SER A 159 16.50 -11.98 -14.28
N MET A 160 16.75 -11.17 -15.31
CA MET A 160 17.65 -10.00 -15.12
C MET A 160 17.06 -8.87 -14.26
N TYR A 161 15.78 -8.55 -14.44
CA TYR A 161 15.16 -7.38 -13.81
C TYR A 161 15.02 -7.50 -12.27
N SER A 162 14.83 -8.71 -11.74
CA SER A 162 14.68 -8.93 -10.29
C SER A 162 15.99 -8.75 -9.52
N GLN A 163 17.13 -9.02 -10.15
CA GLN A 163 18.44 -8.92 -9.51
C GLN A 163 18.90 -7.46 -9.46
N GLU A 164 18.65 -6.70 -10.52
CA GLU A 164 18.91 -5.25 -10.56
C GLU A 164 18.02 -4.49 -9.57
N LEU A 165 16.75 -4.89 -9.42
CA LEU A 165 15.83 -4.27 -8.46
C LEU A 165 16.22 -4.55 -7.01
N PHE A 166 16.68 -5.78 -6.72
CA PHE A 166 17.20 -6.15 -5.40
C PHE A 166 18.51 -5.40 -5.09
N GLN A 167 19.41 -5.27 -6.07
CA GLN A 167 20.67 -4.56 -5.92
C GLN A 167 20.45 -3.06 -5.74
N LEU A 168 19.47 -2.47 -6.43
CA LEU A 168 19.05 -1.09 -6.23
C LEU A 168 18.43 -0.89 -4.85
N SER A 169 17.56 -1.79 -4.40
CA SER A 169 17.01 -1.79 -3.04
C SER A 169 18.10 -1.83 -1.97
N GLN A 170 19.14 -2.64 -2.19
CA GLN A 170 20.28 -2.75 -1.29
C GLN A 170 21.08 -1.44 -1.24
N TYR A 171 21.38 -0.82 -2.39
CA TYR A 171 22.06 0.47 -2.42
C TYR A 171 21.23 1.59 -1.79
N LEU A 172 19.92 1.56 -1.94
CA LEU A 172 19.03 2.54 -1.33
C LEU A 172 19.03 2.42 0.21
N GLN A 173 18.98 1.19 0.73
CA GLN A 173 19.12 0.93 2.18
C GLN A 173 20.49 1.36 2.72
N GLU A 174 21.56 1.10 1.96
CA GLU A 174 22.91 1.50 2.35
C GLU A 174 23.12 3.02 2.31
N ALA A 175 22.50 3.71 1.34
CA ALA A 175 22.48 5.16 1.25
C ALA A 175 21.72 5.79 2.43
N LEU A 176 20.53 5.25 2.74
CA LEU A 176 19.72 5.70 3.89
C LEU A 176 20.46 5.51 5.22
N HIS A 177 21.15 4.38 5.39
CA HIS A 177 21.94 4.15 6.61
C HIS A 177 23.13 5.10 6.73
N ARG A 178 23.81 5.40 5.61
CA ARG A 178 24.88 6.42 5.58
C ARG A 178 24.36 7.82 5.87
N GLU A 179 23.19 8.17 5.34
CA GLU A 179 22.52 9.45 5.61
C GLU A 179 22.21 9.60 7.10
N GLN A 180 21.60 8.60 7.74
CA GLN A 180 21.34 8.60 9.18
C GLN A 180 22.62 8.75 10.02
N MET A 181 23.70 8.06 9.63
CA MET A 181 25.00 8.19 10.28
C MET A 181 25.59 9.60 10.13
N LEU A 182 25.42 10.25 8.98
CA LEU A 182 25.87 11.62 8.75
C LEU A 182 25.04 12.62 9.55
N GLU A 183 23.72 12.46 9.60
CA GLU A 183 22.84 13.28 10.44
C GLU A 183 23.21 13.18 11.92
N GLN A 184 23.50 11.96 12.40
CA GLN A 184 23.90 11.74 13.79
C GLN A 184 25.27 12.35 14.11
N LYS A 185 26.22 12.28 13.16
CA LYS A 185 27.52 12.97 13.26
C LYS A 185 27.35 14.48 13.25
N LEU A 186 26.51 15.03 12.38
CA LEU A 186 26.21 16.46 12.30
C LEU A 186 25.60 16.96 13.61
N ALA A 187 24.63 16.23 14.16
CA ALA A 187 24.02 16.55 15.45
C ALA A 187 25.04 16.54 16.60
N THR A 188 26.00 15.59 16.55
CA THR A 188 27.08 15.52 17.55
C THR A 188 28.04 16.70 17.41
N LEU A 189 28.42 17.06 16.19
CA LEU A 189 29.28 18.21 15.90
C LEU A 189 28.61 19.53 16.31
N GLN A 190 27.32 19.69 16.03
CA GLN A 190 26.55 20.86 16.47
C GLN A 190 26.51 20.98 17.99
N ARG A 191 26.35 19.86 18.70
CA ARG A 191 26.39 19.83 20.17
C ARG A 191 27.77 20.20 20.70
N LEU A 192 28.84 19.65 20.11
CA LEU A 192 30.21 19.99 20.50
C LEU A 192 30.54 21.45 20.22
N LEU A 193 30.11 22.00 19.07
CA LEU A 193 30.27 23.41 18.75
C LEU A 193 29.59 24.29 19.79
N ALA A 194 28.35 23.98 20.17
CA ALA A 194 27.61 24.72 21.19
C ALA A 194 28.32 24.68 22.54
N ILE A 195 28.80 23.51 22.97
CA ILE A 195 29.54 23.34 24.24
C ILE A 195 30.86 24.14 24.20
N THR A 196 31.61 24.08 23.10
CA THR A 196 32.88 24.82 22.96
C THR A 196 32.63 26.32 22.94
N GLN A 197 31.54 26.78 22.31
CA GLN A 197 31.18 28.19 22.29
C GLN A 197 30.79 28.68 23.68
N GLU A 198 29.97 27.92 24.41
CA GLU A 198 29.62 28.23 25.81
C GLU A 198 30.87 28.23 26.72
N ALA A 199 31.80 27.28 26.52
CA ALA A 199 33.07 27.25 27.25
C ALA A 199 33.97 28.45 26.92
N SER A 200 34.00 28.89 25.66
CA SER A 200 34.72 30.10 25.25
C SER A 200 34.09 31.35 25.87
N ASP A 201 32.78 31.51 25.78
CA ASP A 201 32.06 32.67 26.32
C ASP A 201 32.23 32.76 27.84
N THR A 202 32.16 31.63 28.54
CA THR A 202 32.43 31.57 29.99
C THR A 202 33.88 31.90 30.31
N SER A 203 34.85 31.46 29.50
CA SER A 203 36.26 31.83 29.66
C SER A 203 36.51 33.32 29.43
N TRP A 204 35.88 33.92 28.43
CA TRP A 204 35.95 35.38 28.18
C TRP A 204 35.32 36.16 29.33
N GLN A 205 34.19 35.69 29.84
CA GLN A 205 33.52 36.30 30.98
C GLN A 205 34.40 36.24 32.23
N ALA A 206 35.07 35.12 32.49
CA ALA A 206 35.99 34.97 33.61
C ALA A 206 37.18 35.94 33.51
N LEU A 207 37.76 36.13 32.32
CA LEU A 207 38.83 37.10 32.07
C LEU A 207 38.38 38.54 32.33
N ILE A 208 37.18 38.91 31.88
CA ILE A 208 36.61 40.24 32.13
C ILE A 208 36.38 40.46 33.63
N ASP A 209 35.90 39.43 34.33
CA ASP A 209 35.65 39.51 35.76
C ASP A 209 36.96 39.55 36.57
N GLU A 210 38.03 38.90 36.10
CA GLU A 210 39.38 39.03 36.66
C GLU A 210 39.92 40.46 36.50
N ASP A 211 39.79 41.08 35.33
CA ASP A 211 40.22 42.46 35.08
C ASP A 211 39.43 43.48 35.94
N ARG A 212 38.13 43.22 36.15
CA ARG A 212 37.30 43.99 37.09
C ARG A 212 37.77 43.81 38.54
N LEU A 213 38.16 42.61 38.93
CA LEU A 213 38.71 42.34 40.26
C LEU A 213 40.06 43.02 40.46
N LEU A 214 40.94 42.99 39.46
CA LEU A 214 42.22 43.70 39.49
C LEU A 214 42.03 45.21 39.64
N SER A 215 41.13 45.80 38.84
CA SER A 215 40.76 47.21 38.94
C SER A 215 40.19 47.55 40.34
N ARG A 216 39.36 46.68 40.91
CA ARG A 216 38.82 46.85 42.27
C ARG A 216 39.91 46.72 43.35
N LEU A 217 40.85 45.79 43.19
CA LEU A 217 41.99 45.63 44.09
C LEU A 217 42.91 46.86 44.05
N GLU A 218 43.13 47.45 42.88
CA GLU A 218 43.88 48.70 42.74
C GLU A 218 43.18 49.85 43.48
N VAL A 219 41.86 49.99 43.31
CA VAL A 219 41.05 50.98 44.04
C VAL A 219 41.09 50.73 45.55
N MET A 220 40.92 49.48 46.00
CA MET A 220 41.01 49.13 47.42
C MET A 220 42.42 49.34 47.99
N GLY A 221 43.47 49.10 47.20
CA GLY A 221 44.86 49.41 47.55
C GLY A 221 45.09 50.90 47.75
N ASN A 222 44.58 51.72 46.83
CA ASN A 222 44.61 53.18 46.94
C ASN A 222 43.80 53.70 48.15
N GLN A 223 42.64 53.09 48.43
CA GLN A 223 41.82 53.40 49.61
C GLN A 223 42.50 52.98 50.92
N LEU A 224 43.14 51.81 50.98
CA LEU A 224 43.93 51.35 52.13
C LEU A 224 45.14 52.26 52.38
N GLN A 225 45.82 52.71 51.33
CA GLN A 225 46.94 53.66 51.44
C GLN A 225 46.49 55.05 51.91
N ALA A 226 45.27 55.47 51.55
CA ALA A 226 44.67 56.71 52.05
C ALA A 226 44.17 56.57 53.51
N CYS A 227 43.59 55.42 53.86
CA CYS A 227 43.09 55.14 55.21
C CYS A 227 44.21 54.93 56.22
N SER A 228 45.34 54.30 55.83
CA SER A 228 46.48 54.10 56.73
C SER A 228 47.10 55.41 57.22
N LYS A 229 46.87 56.52 56.51
CA LYS A 229 47.35 57.85 56.91
C LYS A 229 46.44 58.56 57.93
N ASN A 230 45.18 58.13 58.12
CA ASN A 230 44.18 58.86 58.91
C ASN A 230 43.31 58.00 59.87
N GLN A 231 43.61 56.71 60.09
CA GLN A 231 42.75 55.85 60.92
C GLN A 231 42.95 56.09 62.43
N THR A 232 41.86 56.43 63.11
CA THR A 232 41.76 56.42 64.58
C THR A 232 41.32 55.03 65.07
N GLU A 233 41.75 54.64 66.28
CA GLU A 233 41.43 53.32 66.88
C GLU A 233 39.92 53.02 66.92
N ASP A 234 39.10 54.06 67.05
CA ASP A 234 37.63 53.95 67.09
C ASP A 234 37.00 53.69 65.71
N SER A 235 37.64 54.17 64.63
CA SER A 235 37.24 53.85 63.26
C SER A 235 37.53 52.39 62.92
N LEU A 236 38.68 51.88 63.35
CA LEU A 236 39.09 50.49 63.14
C LEU A 236 38.16 49.51 63.86
N ARG A 237 37.72 49.83 65.08
CA ARG A 237 36.74 49.02 65.82
C ARG A 237 35.40 48.93 65.11
N LYS A 238 34.88 50.05 64.57
CA LYS A 238 33.62 50.07 63.81
C LYS A 238 33.72 49.26 62.52
N GLU A 239 34.84 49.37 61.82
CA GLU A 239 35.10 48.60 60.59
C GLU A 239 35.22 47.10 60.87
N LEU A 240 35.84 46.70 61.99
CA LEU A 240 35.90 45.29 62.42
C LEU A 240 34.50 44.72 62.73
N ILE A 241 33.65 45.50 63.40
CA ILE A 241 32.26 45.09 63.70
C ILE A 241 31.47 44.92 62.40
N ALA A 242 31.58 45.88 61.47
CA ALA A 242 30.92 45.82 60.17
C ALA A 242 31.37 44.59 59.36
N LEU A 243 32.68 44.31 59.30
CA LEU A 243 33.22 43.13 58.62
C LEU A 243 32.75 41.82 59.26
N GLN A 244 32.55 41.80 60.57
CA GLN A 244 32.06 40.63 61.27
C GLN A 244 30.57 40.38 61.04
N GLU A 245 29.77 41.46 60.92
CA GLU A 245 28.37 41.40 60.53
C GLU A 245 28.21 40.99 59.06
N ASP A 246 29.00 41.55 58.16
CA ASP A 246 29.04 41.15 56.75
C ASP A 246 29.41 39.68 56.60
N LYS A 247 30.45 39.20 57.30
CA LYS A 247 30.81 37.77 57.33
C LYS A 247 29.63 36.90 57.75
N HIS A 248 28.91 37.29 58.80
CA HIS A 248 27.74 36.54 59.29
C HIS A 248 26.60 36.54 58.26
N ASN A 249 26.35 37.66 57.60
CA ASN A 249 25.33 37.81 56.56
C ASN A 249 25.66 36.96 55.32
N TYR A 250 26.93 36.97 54.88
CA TYR A 250 27.41 36.12 53.79
C TYR A 250 27.26 34.64 54.13
N GLU A 251 27.66 34.22 55.34
CA GLU A 251 27.54 32.83 55.78
C GLU A 251 26.08 32.37 55.83
N THR A 252 25.18 33.21 56.35
CA THR A 252 23.74 32.91 56.44
C THR A 252 23.13 32.79 55.04
N THR A 253 23.40 33.76 54.16
CA THR A 253 22.91 33.75 52.78
C THR A 253 23.42 32.55 51.99
N ALA A 254 24.70 32.20 52.14
CA ALA A 254 25.29 31.03 51.51
C ALA A 254 24.64 29.72 51.99
N LYS A 255 24.42 29.57 53.30
CA LYS A 255 23.74 28.40 53.88
C LYS A 255 22.31 28.26 53.38
N GLU A 256 21.56 29.36 53.30
CA GLU A 256 20.18 29.36 52.79
C GLU A 256 20.12 29.02 51.30
N SER A 257 21.05 29.57 50.50
CA SER A 257 21.19 29.21 49.09
C SER A 257 21.48 27.72 48.91
N LEU A 258 22.42 27.16 49.69
CA LEU A 258 22.76 25.74 49.65
C LEU A 258 21.57 24.85 50.03
N ARG A 259 20.80 25.26 51.05
CA ARG A 259 19.56 24.55 51.45
C ARG A 259 18.52 24.58 50.34
N ARG A 260 18.35 25.70 49.63
CA ARG A 260 17.43 25.81 48.50
C ARG A 260 17.82 24.87 47.36
N VAL A 261 19.10 24.87 46.97
CA VAL A 261 19.61 23.98 45.92
C VAL A 261 19.47 22.50 46.32
N LEU A 262 19.72 22.17 47.59
CA LEU A 262 19.51 20.80 48.08
C LEU A 262 18.03 20.38 48.00
N GLN A 263 17.11 21.27 48.36
CA GLN A 263 15.68 21.01 48.27
C GLN A 263 15.22 20.82 46.82
N GLU A 264 15.71 21.67 45.90
CA GLU A 264 15.47 21.54 44.46
C GLU A 264 16.01 20.21 43.93
N LYS A 265 17.22 19.81 44.34
CA LYS A 265 17.81 18.51 43.99
C LYS A 265 16.93 17.34 44.45
N ILE A 266 16.42 17.38 45.68
CA ILE A 266 15.52 16.32 46.20
C ILE A 266 14.25 16.26 45.34
N GLU A 267 13.67 17.41 44.99
CA GLU A 267 12.45 17.45 44.18
C GLU A 267 12.68 16.94 42.75
N VAL A 268 13.81 17.28 42.14
CA VAL A 268 14.21 16.76 40.81
C VAL A 268 14.41 15.24 40.86
N VAL A 269 15.09 14.72 41.89
CA VAL A 269 15.27 13.27 42.06
C VAL A 269 13.93 12.56 42.24
N ARG A 270 13.00 13.15 43.01
CA ARG A 270 11.65 12.59 43.16
C ARG A 270 10.91 12.55 41.81
N LYS A 271 10.96 13.64 41.04
CA LYS A 271 10.36 13.71 39.69
C LYS A 271 11.00 12.71 38.73
N LEU A 272 12.32 12.53 38.78
CA LEU A 272 13.04 11.53 37.99
C LEU A 272 12.51 10.12 38.28
N SER A 273 12.42 9.74 39.56
CA SER A 273 11.88 8.43 39.95
C SER A 273 10.43 8.20 39.51
N GLU A 274 9.64 9.28 39.39
CA GLU A 274 8.27 9.23 38.90
C GLU A 274 8.21 9.01 37.39
N VAL A 275 9.10 9.69 36.64
CA VAL A 275 9.25 9.51 35.20
C VAL A 275 9.77 8.11 34.88
N GLU A 276 10.78 7.61 35.60
CA GLU A 276 11.33 6.25 35.42
C GLU A 276 10.26 5.17 35.59
N ARG A 277 9.40 5.31 36.61
CA ARG A 277 8.28 4.37 36.81
C ARG A 277 7.25 4.47 35.67
N SER A 278 6.93 5.68 35.23
CA SER A 278 6.01 5.84 34.10
C SER A 278 6.59 5.27 32.80
N LEU A 279 7.91 5.41 32.60
CA LEU A 279 8.62 4.84 31.45
C LEU A 279 8.55 3.32 31.49
N SER A 280 8.88 2.69 32.63
CA SER A 280 8.75 1.24 32.82
C SER A 280 7.34 0.73 32.51
N ASN A 281 6.30 1.41 32.99
CA ASN A 281 4.92 1.03 32.68
C ASN A 281 4.62 1.12 31.16
N THR A 282 5.08 2.19 30.50
CA THR A 282 4.89 2.33 29.05
C THR A 282 5.70 1.32 28.23
N GLU A 283 6.86 0.91 28.73
CA GLU A 283 7.68 -0.15 28.14
C GLU A 283 6.95 -1.50 28.24
N ASP A 284 6.38 -1.82 29.41
CA ASP A 284 5.56 -3.02 29.61
C ASP A 284 4.32 -3.02 28.68
N GLU A 285 3.60 -1.91 28.58
CA GLU A 285 2.47 -1.77 27.64
C GLU A 285 2.90 -1.96 26.17
N CYS A 286 4.04 -1.42 25.78
CA CYS A 286 4.60 -1.57 24.44
C CYS A 286 4.95 -3.03 24.12
N THR A 287 5.59 -3.73 25.07
CA THR A 287 5.89 -5.16 24.91
C THR A 287 4.62 -5.99 24.78
N HIS A 288 3.59 -5.71 25.60
CA HIS A 288 2.31 -6.40 25.52
C HIS A 288 1.60 -6.18 24.17
N LEU A 289 1.56 -4.95 23.68
CA LEU A 289 0.98 -4.63 22.37
C LEU A 289 1.75 -5.31 21.23
N LYS A 290 3.07 -5.39 21.34
CA LYS A 290 3.91 -6.10 20.36
C LYS A 290 3.59 -7.59 20.32
N GLU A 291 3.51 -8.25 21.46
CA GLU A 291 3.12 -9.67 21.53
C GLU A 291 1.73 -9.93 20.97
N MET A 292 0.78 -9.02 21.25
CA MET A 292 -0.57 -9.12 20.70
C MET A 292 -0.57 -8.98 19.18
N ASN A 293 0.21 -8.05 18.64
CA ASN A 293 0.38 -7.87 17.20
C ASN A 293 0.98 -9.12 16.55
N GLU A 294 2.07 -9.66 17.12
CA GLU A 294 2.70 -10.90 16.64
C GLU A 294 1.70 -12.08 16.62
N ARG A 295 0.87 -12.22 17.65
CA ARG A 295 -0.21 -13.23 17.68
C ARG A 295 -1.21 -13.02 16.55
N THR A 296 -1.72 -11.80 16.37
CA THR A 296 -2.67 -11.51 15.28
C THR A 296 -2.06 -11.70 13.88
N GLN A 297 -0.77 -11.42 13.74
CA GLN A 297 -0.05 -11.62 12.47
C GLN A 297 0.09 -13.12 12.16
N GLU A 298 0.32 -13.96 13.17
CA GLU A 298 0.36 -15.41 12.99
C GLU A 298 -1.03 -15.98 12.64
N GLU A 299 -2.09 -15.50 13.30
CA GLU A 299 -3.47 -15.88 12.95
C GLU A 299 -3.81 -15.52 11.48
N LEU A 300 -3.40 -14.34 11.03
CA LEU A 300 -3.56 -13.93 9.63
C LEU A 300 -2.75 -14.81 8.67
N ARG A 301 -1.52 -15.20 9.06
CA ARG A 301 -0.68 -16.12 8.27
C ARG A 301 -1.34 -17.50 8.16
N GLU A 302 -1.87 -18.04 9.25
CA GLU A 302 -2.62 -19.30 9.23
C GLU A 302 -3.87 -19.22 8.34
N LEU A 303 -4.62 -18.12 8.41
CA LEU A 303 -5.79 -17.90 7.57
C LEU A 303 -5.42 -17.81 6.08
N ALA A 304 -4.33 -17.12 5.75
CA ALA A 304 -3.80 -17.05 4.39
C ALA A 304 -3.38 -18.43 3.88
N ASN A 305 -2.75 -19.26 4.72
CA ASN A 305 -2.39 -20.63 4.38
C ASN A 305 -3.63 -21.50 4.12
N LYS A 306 -4.68 -21.39 4.95
CA LYS A 306 -5.96 -22.08 4.74
C LYS A 306 -6.63 -21.64 3.44
N TYR A 307 -6.64 -20.34 3.15
CA TYR A 307 -7.17 -19.79 1.89
C TYR A 307 -6.41 -20.34 0.67
N ASN A 308 -5.07 -20.35 0.70
CA ASN A 308 -4.27 -20.92 -0.37
C ASN A 308 -4.53 -22.42 -0.57
N GLY A 309 -4.74 -23.17 0.52
CA GLY A 309 -5.17 -24.56 0.46
C GLY A 309 -6.49 -24.73 -0.30
N ALA A 310 -7.51 -23.94 0.06
CA ALA A 310 -8.80 -23.96 -0.61
C ALA A 310 -8.72 -23.57 -2.09
N VAL A 311 -7.88 -22.58 -2.44
CA VAL A 311 -7.65 -22.19 -3.85
C VAL A 311 -7.03 -23.34 -4.65
N ASN A 312 -6.09 -24.08 -4.07
CA ASN A 312 -5.50 -25.25 -4.71
C ASN A 312 -6.53 -26.37 -4.91
N GLU A 313 -7.39 -26.62 -3.91
CA GLU A 313 -8.48 -27.60 -4.04
C GLU A 313 -9.47 -27.20 -5.15
N ILE A 314 -9.84 -25.92 -5.22
CA ILE A 314 -10.69 -25.39 -6.30
C ILE A 314 -10.04 -25.59 -7.66
N LYS A 315 -8.73 -25.37 -7.78
CA LYS A 315 -7.98 -25.59 -9.01
C LYS A 315 -8.01 -27.07 -9.41
N ASP A 316 -7.73 -27.98 -8.48
CA ASP A 316 -7.76 -29.42 -8.74
C ASP A 316 -9.14 -29.91 -9.17
N LEU A 317 -10.21 -29.39 -8.54
CA LEU A 317 -11.59 -29.67 -8.94
C LEU A 317 -11.91 -29.10 -10.33
N SER A 318 -11.44 -27.89 -10.63
CA SER A 318 -11.62 -27.27 -11.94
C SER A 318 -10.92 -28.07 -13.05
N ASP A 319 -9.72 -28.58 -12.79
CA ASP A 319 -8.97 -29.39 -13.75
C ASP A 319 -9.66 -30.74 -13.98
N LYS A 320 -10.16 -31.38 -12.92
CA LYS A 320 -10.99 -32.60 -13.03
C LYS A 320 -12.27 -32.36 -13.82
N LEU A 321 -12.92 -31.22 -13.60
CA LEU A 321 -14.15 -30.84 -14.29
C LEU A 321 -13.89 -30.64 -15.79
N LYS A 322 -12.81 -29.95 -16.18
CA LYS A 322 -12.40 -29.82 -17.60
C LYS A 322 -12.14 -31.16 -18.27
N VAL A 323 -11.48 -32.09 -17.57
CA VAL A 323 -11.24 -33.44 -18.10
C VAL A 323 -12.57 -34.20 -18.28
N ALA A 324 -13.51 -34.04 -17.35
CA ALA A 324 -14.83 -34.65 -17.47
C ALA A 324 -15.65 -34.03 -18.62
N GLU A 325 -15.61 -32.70 -18.78
CA GLU A 325 -16.23 -31.98 -19.90
C GLU A 325 -15.67 -32.44 -21.24
N GLY A 326 -14.35 -32.55 -21.37
CA GLY A 326 -13.71 -33.04 -22.60
C GLY A 326 -14.14 -34.47 -22.96
N LYS A 327 -14.24 -35.37 -21.97
CA LYS A 327 -14.77 -36.73 -22.19
C LYS A 327 -16.24 -36.73 -22.59
N GLN A 328 -17.04 -35.84 -22.01
CA GLN A 328 -18.45 -35.71 -22.36
C GLN A 328 -18.61 -35.22 -23.81
N GLU A 329 -17.80 -34.23 -24.23
CA GLU A 329 -17.77 -33.77 -25.63
C GLU A 329 -17.37 -34.89 -26.59
N GLU A 330 -16.36 -35.70 -26.25
CA GLU A 330 -15.94 -36.84 -27.07
C GLU A 330 -17.06 -37.88 -27.23
N ILE A 331 -17.73 -38.24 -26.13
CA ILE A 331 -18.89 -39.16 -26.15
C ILE A 331 -20.03 -38.55 -26.98
N GLN A 332 -20.29 -37.26 -26.83
CA GLN A 332 -21.33 -36.54 -27.59
C GLN A 332 -21.04 -36.57 -29.09
N GLN A 333 -19.79 -36.30 -29.50
CA GLN A 333 -19.36 -36.34 -30.90
C GLN A 333 -19.47 -37.75 -31.46
N LYS A 334 -19.04 -38.77 -30.71
CA LYS A 334 -19.16 -40.17 -31.12
C LYS A 334 -20.62 -40.58 -31.30
N GLY A 335 -21.50 -40.22 -30.36
CA GLY A 335 -22.94 -40.46 -30.46
C GLY A 335 -23.58 -39.73 -31.64
N GLN A 336 -23.16 -38.50 -31.95
CA GLN A 336 -23.61 -37.79 -33.14
C GLN A 336 -23.12 -38.44 -34.44
N ALA A 337 -21.90 -38.95 -34.48
CA ALA A 337 -21.36 -39.66 -35.64
C ALA A 337 -22.11 -40.97 -35.90
N GLU A 338 -22.31 -41.77 -34.85
CA GLU A 338 -23.12 -43.02 -34.92
C GLU A 338 -24.55 -42.72 -35.37
N LYS A 339 -25.17 -41.65 -34.86
CA LYS A 339 -26.51 -41.22 -35.30
C LYS A 339 -26.53 -40.88 -36.80
N LYS A 340 -25.53 -40.16 -37.31
CA LYS A 340 -25.43 -39.83 -38.75
C LYS A 340 -25.23 -41.08 -39.61
N GLU A 341 -24.41 -42.02 -39.16
CA GLU A 341 -24.19 -43.28 -39.87
C GLU A 341 -25.46 -44.13 -39.94
N LEU A 342 -26.19 -44.24 -38.82
CA LEU A 342 -27.48 -44.93 -38.78
C LEU A 342 -28.53 -44.24 -39.66
N GLN A 343 -28.56 -42.90 -39.67
CA GLN A 343 -29.45 -42.16 -40.57
C GLN A 343 -29.14 -42.48 -42.03
N HIS A 344 -27.87 -42.45 -42.44
CA HIS A 344 -27.48 -42.80 -43.81
C HIS A 344 -27.88 -44.25 -44.17
N LYS A 345 -27.77 -45.19 -43.23
CA LYS A 345 -28.23 -46.58 -43.46
C LYS A 345 -29.74 -46.68 -43.62
N ILE A 346 -30.51 -45.88 -42.88
CA ILE A 346 -31.97 -45.81 -43.05
C ILE A 346 -32.28 -45.27 -44.45
N ASP A 347 -31.66 -44.16 -44.84
CA ASP A 347 -31.89 -43.52 -46.15
C ASP A 347 -31.54 -44.49 -47.31
N GLU A 348 -30.43 -45.24 -47.22
CA GLU A 348 -30.08 -46.29 -48.21
C GLU A 348 -31.11 -47.43 -48.28
N MET A 349 -31.70 -47.80 -47.15
CA MET A 349 -32.72 -48.85 -47.10
C MET A 349 -34.05 -48.35 -47.67
N GLU A 350 -34.40 -47.08 -47.42
CA GLU A 350 -35.56 -46.42 -48.01
C GLU A 350 -35.42 -46.31 -49.54
N GLU A 351 -34.23 -46.00 -50.06
CA GLU A 351 -33.98 -45.97 -51.52
C GLU A 351 -34.18 -47.34 -52.15
N LYS A 352 -33.63 -48.41 -51.54
CA LYS A 352 -33.83 -49.79 -52.00
C LYS A 352 -35.30 -50.22 -51.91
N GLU A 353 -36.01 -49.80 -50.86
CA GLU A 353 -37.44 -50.03 -50.74
C GLU A 353 -38.20 -49.37 -51.90
N GLN A 354 -37.89 -48.11 -52.23
CA GLN A 354 -38.46 -47.41 -53.37
C GLN A 354 -38.14 -48.09 -54.71
N GLU A 355 -36.91 -48.56 -54.91
CA GLU A 355 -36.54 -49.31 -56.12
C GLU A 355 -37.33 -50.62 -56.26
N LEU A 356 -37.45 -51.37 -55.17
CA LEU A 356 -38.23 -52.61 -55.15
C LEU A 356 -39.71 -52.34 -55.39
N GLN A 357 -40.24 -51.28 -54.79
CA GLN A 357 -41.63 -50.85 -54.98
C GLN A 357 -41.90 -50.48 -56.44
N ALA A 358 -41.03 -49.68 -57.07
CA ALA A 358 -41.12 -49.36 -58.50
C ALA A 358 -41.05 -50.63 -59.38
N LYS A 359 -40.25 -51.62 -59.00
CA LYS A 359 -40.15 -52.89 -59.71
C LYS A 359 -41.40 -53.76 -59.56
N ILE A 360 -42.04 -53.75 -58.38
CA ILE A 360 -43.34 -54.39 -58.16
C ILE A 360 -44.39 -53.75 -59.04
N GLU A 361 -44.45 -52.42 -59.09
CA GLU A 361 -45.39 -51.67 -59.93
C GLU A 361 -45.19 -51.95 -61.42
N ALA A 362 -43.94 -52.01 -61.89
CA ALA A 362 -43.62 -52.39 -63.28
C ALA A 362 -44.07 -53.82 -63.61
N LEU A 363 -43.81 -54.78 -62.70
CA LEU A 363 -44.24 -56.16 -62.89
C LEU A 363 -45.77 -56.32 -62.83
N GLN A 364 -46.46 -55.53 -61.99
CA GLN A 364 -47.91 -55.47 -61.96
C GLN A 364 -48.45 -54.96 -63.30
N ALA A 365 -47.90 -53.87 -63.83
CA ALA A 365 -48.27 -53.33 -65.14
C ALA A 365 -48.04 -54.35 -66.28
N ASP A 366 -46.92 -55.07 -66.26
CA ASP A 366 -46.65 -56.14 -67.23
C ASP A 366 -47.65 -57.30 -67.09
N ASN A 367 -47.98 -57.71 -65.85
CA ASN A 367 -48.97 -58.75 -65.60
C ASN A 367 -50.35 -58.35 -66.12
N ASP A 368 -50.78 -57.12 -65.83
CA ASP A 368 -52.03 -56.54 -66.32
C ASP A 368 -52.05 -56.52 -67.85
N PHE A 369 -50.97 -56.10 -68.50
CA PHE A 369 -50.85 -56.15 -69.96
C PHE A 369 -50.96 -57.58 -70.50
N THR A 370 -50.31 -58.56 -69.84
CA THR A 370 -50.43 -59.96 -70.25
C THR A 370 -51.85 -60.51 -70.04
N ASN A 371 -52.53 -60.13 -68.96
CA ASN A 371 -53.90 -60.51 -68.67
C ASN A 371 -54.87 -59.90 -69.67
N GLU A 372 -54.72 -58.62 -70.03
CA GLU A 372 -55.49 -57.98 -71.10
C GLU A 372 -55.29 -58.70 -72.43
N ARG A 373 -54.04 -59.04 -72.78
CA ARG A 373 -53.72 -59.77 -74.01
C ARG A 373 -54.31 -61.17 -74.01
N LEU A 374 -54.30 -61.85 -72.86
CA LEU A 374 -54.89 -63.17 -72.67
C LEU A 374 -56.42 -63.14 -72.76
N THR A 375 -57.03 -62.11 -72.18
CA THR A 375 -58.47 -61.83 -72.28
C THR A 375 -58.86 -61.57 -73.74
N ALA A 376 -58.09 -60.75 -74.45
CA ALA A 376 -58.32 -60.48 -75.88
C ALA A 376 -58.20 -61.75 -76.74
N LEU A 377 -57.24 -62.63 -76.43
CA LEU A 377 -57.11 -63.93 -77.08
C LEU A 377 -58.26 -64.87 -76.74
N GLN A 378 -58.72 -64.90 -75.47
CA GLN A 378 -59.91 -65.65 -75.06
C GLN A 378 -61.15 -65.21 -75.84
N VAL A 379 -61.41 -63.91 -75.95
CA VAL A 379 -62.52 -63.36 -76.75
C VAL A 379 -62.39 -63.76 -78.23
N ARG A 380 -61.17 -63.75 -78.78
CA ARG A 380 -60.92 -64.20 -80.16
C ARG A 380 -61.20 -65.69 -80.34
N LEU A 381 -60.87 -66.50 -79.34
CA LEU A 381 -61.07 -67.94 -79.34
C LEU A 381 -62.55 -68.29 -79.18
N GLU A 382 -63.27 -67.57 -78.32
CA GLU A 382 -64.73 -67.62 -78.21
C GLU A 382 -65.39 -67.25 -79.53
N HIS A 383 -64.93 -66.18 -80.19
CA HIS A 383 -65.44 -65.79 -81.51
C HIS A 383 -65.18 -66.86 -82.58
N LEU A 384 -64.03 -67.54 -82.54
CA LEU A 384 -63.73 -68.68 -83.44
C LEU A 384 -64.56 -69.92 -83.10
N GLN A 385 -64.81 -70.21 -81.82
CA GLN A 385 -65.72 -71.26 -81.39
C GLN A 385 -67.16 -70.96 -81.81
N GLU A 386 -67.61 -69.71 -81.72
CA GLU A 386 -68.93 -69.27 -82.16
C GLU A 386 -69.06 -69.33 -83.69
N LYS A 387 -67.97 -69.04 -84.42
CA LYS A 387 -67.86 -69.20 -85.87
C LYS A 387 -67.87 -70.69 -86.28
N ALA A 388 -67.19 -71.55 -85.53
CA ALA A 388 -67.24 -73.00 -85.70
C ALA A 388 -68.60 -73.59 -85.31
N LEU A 389 -69.31 -73.01 -84.33
CA LEU A 389 -70.70 -73.37 -84.00
C LEU A 389 -71.66 -72.95 -85.12
N LYS A 390 -71.42 -71.79 -85.76
CA LYS A 390 -72.18 -71.32 -86.93
C LYS A 390 -71.88 -72.16 -88.19
N GLU A 391 -70.65 -72.66 -88.35
CA GLU A 391 -70.29 -73.64 -89.39
C GLU A 391 -70.87 -75.04 -89.08
N CYS A 392 -70.97 -75.45 -87.81
CA CYS A 392 -71.66 -76.69 -87.41
C CYS A 392 -73.19 -76.60 -87.55
N SER A 393 -73.80 -75.42 -87.36
CA SER A 393 -75.22 -75.20 -87.65
C SER A 393 -75.53 -75.19 -89.16
N SER A 394 -74.51 -75.03 -90.01
CA SER A 394 -74.61 -75.18 -91.47
C SER A 394 -74.29 -76.61 -91.96
N LEU A 395 -73.82 -77.48 -91.05
CA LEU A 395 -73.57 -78.92 -91.24
C LEU A 395 -74.50 -79.81 -90.39
N GLU A 396 -75.61 -79.24 -89.92
CA GLU A 396 -76.77 -79.95 -89.36
C GLU A 396 -77.95 -79.94 -90.36
N HIS A 397 -77.62 -79.92 -91.66
CA HIS A 397 -78.50 -80.32 -92.74
C HIS A 397 -78.07 -81.74 -93.14
N LEU A 398 -79.00 -82.69 -93.38
CA LEU A 398 -78.74 -84.00 -94.01
C LEU A 398 -78.40 -85.26 -93.16
N LEU A 399 -78.71 -85.35 -91.87
CA LEU A 399 -78.71 -86.67 -91.18
C LEU A 399 -79.81 -86.81 -90.11
N SER A 400 -81.06 -87.13 -90.52
CA SER A 400 -81.89 -88.13 -89.81
C SER A 400 -83.17 -88.50 -90.60
N LYS A 401 -83.00 -89.34 -91.63
CA LYS A 401 -84.02 -90.27 -92.16
C LYS A 401 -83.34 -91.62 -92.37
N SER A 402 -83.16 -92.35 -91.29
CA SER A 402 -83.05 -93.81 -91.31
C SER A 402 -83.29 -94.31 -89.90
N GLY A 403 -84.38 -95.05 -89.72
CA GLY A 403 -84.69 -95.75 -88.49
C GLY A 403 -83.71 -96.87 -88.27
N GLY A 404 -83.15 -96.91 -87.06
CA GLY A 404 -82.26 -97.94 -86.55
C GLY A 404 -82.03 -97.67 -85.08
N ASP A 405 -82.29 -98.69 -84.27
CA ASP A 405 -82.52 -98.62 -82.83
C ASP A 405 -81.43 -97.95 -81.98
N CYS A 406 -81.94 -97.35 -80.90
CA CYS A 406 -81.24 -96.88 -79.71
C CYS A 406 -80.23 -97.92 -79.17
N THR A 407 -79.04 -97.45 -78.78
CA THR A 407 -78.32 -97.73 -77.49
C THR A 407 -76.79 -97.58 -77.57
N PHE A 408 -76.26 -96.59 -78.29
CA PHE A 408 -74.84 -96.22 -78.15
C PHE A 408 -74.54 -94.71 -78.06
N ILE A 409 -75.55 -93.86 -78.22
CA ILE A 409 -75.39 -92.39 -78.19
C ILE A 409 -75.77 -91.79 -76.83
N HIS A 410 -76.35 -92.59 -75.91
CA HIS A 410 -76.54 -92.16 -74.53
C HIS A 410 -75.28 -92.29 -73.65
N GLN A 411 -74.26 -93.04 -74.11
CA GLN A 411 -73.02 -93.30 -73.35
C GLN A 411 -71.85 -92.37 -73.74
N PHE A 412 -71.98 -91.60 -74.83
CA PHE A 412 -70.98 -90.59 -75.22
C PHE A 412 -71.33 -89.20 -74.66
N ILE A 413 -72.63 -88.88 -74.52
CA ILE A 413 -73.09 -87.64 -73.84
C ILE A 413 -72.86 -87.71 -72.32
N GLU A 414 -72.79 -88.91 -71.75
CA GLU A 414 -72.44 -89.13 -70.34
C GLU A 414 -70.93 -89.01 -70.06
N CYS A 415 -70.09 -88.96 -71.11
CA CYS A 415 -68.64 -88.76 -70.97
C CYS A 415 -68.20 -87.29 -71.15
N GLN A 416 -69.09 -86.38 -71.56
CA GLN A 416 -68.83 -84.93 -71.54
C GLN A 416 -69.46 -84.19 -70.36
N LYS A 417 -70.43 -84.79 -69.66
CA LYS A 417 -71.09 -84.22 -68.46
C LYS A 417 -70.52 -84.70 -67.12
N LYS A 418 -69.34 -85.31 -67.12
CA LYS A 418 -68.63 -85.77 -65.90
C LYS A 418 -67.31 -85.04 -65.61
N LEU A 419 -67.15 -83.84 -66.16
CA LEU A 419 -66.04 -82.92 -65.84
C LEU A 419 -66.52 -81.52 -65.44
N ILE A 420 -67.82 -81.37 -65.15
CA ILE A 420 -68.40 -80.16 -64.59
C ILE A 420 -69.36 -80.59 -63.47
N VAL A 421 -69.09 -80.07 -62.27
CA VAL A 421 -69.82 -80.14 -60.99
C VAL A 421 -69.25 -81.10 -59.93
N GLU A 422 -68.82 -80.46 -58.84
CA GLU A 422 -68.37 -80.91 -57.50
C GLU A 422 -66.94 -81.49 -57.39
N GLY A 423 -66.04 -80.90 -56.58
CA GLY A 423 -66.32 -80.38 -55.24
C GLY A 423 -65.68 -79.04 -54.83
N HIS A 424 -66.56 -78.22 -54.23
CA HIS A 424 -66.37 -77.32 -53.07
C HIS A 424 -65.42 -76.11 -53.25
N LEU A 425 -65.85 -74.84 -53.26
CA LEU A 425 -66.89 -74.13 -52.50
C LEU A 425 -66.82 -74.33 -50.98
N THR A 426 -66.07 -73.44 -50.32
CA THR A 426 -66.49 -72.74 -49.10
C THR A 426 -66.24 -71.25 -49.37
N LYS A 427 -67.24 -70.46 -49.80
CA LYS A 427 -68.17 -69.70 -48.94
C LYS A 427 -67.43 -69.11 -47.72
N ALA A 428 -67.10 -67.83 -47.76
CA ALA A 428 -68.00 -66.71 -47.47
C ALA A 428 -67.98 -66.37 -45.98
N VAL A 429 -67.75 -65.08 -45.74
CA VAL A 429 -68.41 -64.27 -44.71
C VAL A 429 -67.98 -64.52 -43.27
N GLU A 430 -67.37 -63.48 -42.70
CA GLU A 430 -67.69 -62.83 -41.41
C GLU A 430 -66.43 -62.06 -40.99
N GLU A 431 -66.34 -60.75 -41.27
CA GLU A 431 -66.91 -59.71 -40.40
C GLU A 431 -67.07 -60.19 -38.96
N THR A 432 -66.18 -59.74 -38.08
CA THR A 432 -66.53 -59.02 -36.84
C THR A 432 -65.25 -58.88 -36.01
N LYS A 433 -64.81 -57.71 -35.52
CA LYS A 433 -65.44 -56.64 -34.73
C LYS A 433 -64.70 -56.62 -33.40
N LEU A 434 -64.69 -55.42 -32.82
CA LEU A 434 -64.33 -55.10 -31.43
C LEU A 434 -62.83 -54.91 -31.21
N SER A 435 -62.29 -53.69 -31.33
CA SER A 435 -62.65 -52.42 -30.68
C SER A 435 -62.28 -52.36 -29.20
N LYS A 436 -61.74 -51.18 -28.87
CA LYS A 436 -61.68 -50.54 -27.55
C LYS A 436 -60.59 -51.15 -26.66
N GLU A 437 -59.85 -50.36 -25.89
CA GLU A 437 -60.38 -49.26 -25.11
C GLU A 437 -59.23 -48.44 -24.48
N ASN A 438 -59.35 -47.10 -24.56
CA ASN A 438 -58.90 -46.10 -23.56
C ASN A 438 -57.38 -45.95 -23.31
N GLN A 439 -56.81 -44.79 -22.96
CA GLN A 439 -57.19 -43.43 -22.55
C GLN A 439 -55.81 -42.74 -22.43
N THR A 440 -55.54 -41.43 -22.52
CA THR A 440 -56.29 -40.20 -22.31
C THR A 440 -55.32 -39.06 -22.65
N ARG A 441 -55.89 -37.93 -23.07
CA ARG A 441 -55.48 -36.54 -22.81
C ARG A 441 -54.14 -36.08 -23.40
N ALA A 442 -54.12 -35.21 -24.41
CA ALA A 442 -54.71 -33.87 -24.56
C ALA A 442 -53.72 -32.74 -24.24
N LYS A 443 -53.80 -31.75 -25.13
CA LYS A 443 -53.36 -30.35 -25.07
C LYS A 443 -51.96 -30.11 -25.63
N GLU A 444 -51.91 -29.70 -26.90
CA GLU A 444 -52.11 -28.32 -27.39
C GLU A 444 -50.97 -27.42 -26.95
N SER A 445 -50.10 -27.04 -27.89
CA SER A 445 -50.15 -25.68 -28.46
C SER A 445 -49.04 -25.58 -29.52
N ASP A 446 -49.30 -25.58 -30.82
CA ASP A 446 -50.00 -24.60 -31.67
C ASP A 446 -49.06 -23.56 -32.32
N LEU A 447 -49.23 -23.48 -33.65
CA LEU A 447 -48.85 -22.42 -34.62
C LEU A 447 -47.39 -22.41 -35.08
N SER A 448 -47.06 -22.42 -36.38
CA SER A 448 -47.83 -22.28 -37.63
C SER A 448 -46.87 -22.62 -38.79
N ASP A 449 -47.20 -23.48 -39.76
CA ASP A 449 -47.94 -23.15 -41.01
C ASP A 449 -47.33 -21.94 -41.76
N THR A 450 -46.89 -22.01 -43.02
CA THR A 450 -47.54 -22.65 -44.17
C THR A 450 -46.57 -23.03 -45.32
N LEU A 451 -46.80 -24.24 -45.86
CA LEU A 451 -46.99 -24.59 -47.28
C LEU A 451 -45.86 -24.40 -48.32
N SER A 452 -45.10 -25.49 -48.54
CA SER A 452 -45.17 -26.43 -49.70
C SER A 452 -45.29 -25.91 -51.16
N PRO A 453 -45.16 -26.77 -52.20
CA PRO A 453 -43.98 -26.91 -53.05
C PRO A 453 -44.34 -26.75 -54.55
N SER A 454 -43.45 -26.95 -55.53
CA SER A 454 -43.39 -28.21 -56.32
C SER A 454 -42.41 -28.08 -57.48
N LYS A 455 -41.79 -29.22 -57.82
CA LYS A 455 -41.08 -29.55 -59.09
C LYS A 455 -42.05 -29.33 -60.29
N GLU A 456 -41.65 -29.19 -61.56
CA GLU A 456 -40.97 -30.17 -62.43
C GLU A 456 -40.51 -29.54 -63.76
N LYS A 457 -39.64 -30.28 -64.47
CA LYS A 457 -39.10 -30.08 -65.82
C LYS A 457 -40.04 -30.65 -66.90
N SER A 458 -40.02 -30.11 -68.12
CA SER A 458 -40.21 -30.81 -69.43
C SER A 458 -40.41 -29.77 -70.55
N SER A 459 -40.22 -29.95 -71.86
CA SER A 459 -39.36 -30.72 -72.79
C SER A 459 -39.87 -30.40 -74.22
N ASP A 460 -38.99 -30.52 -75.23
CA ASP A 460 -39.20 -30.81 -76.66
C ASP A 460 -39.99 -29.88 -77.64
N ASP A 461 -39.22 -29.30 -78.56
CA ASP A 461 -39.03 -29.66 -79.98
C ASP A 461 -40.18 -29.64 -81.05
N THR A 462 -39.73 -29.26 -82.26
CA THR A 462 -40.21 -29.57 -83.62
C THR A 462 -40.93 -28.50 -84.51
N THR A 463 -40.58 -28.68 -85.78
CA THR A 463 -40.53 -27.88 -87.00
C THR A 463 -41.81 -27.80 -87.88
N ASP A 464 -41.88 -26.70 -88.67
CA ASP A 464 -42.21 -26.59 -90.11
C ASP A 464 -43.59 -26.13 -90.64
N ALA A 465 -43.49 -25.45 -91.81
CA ALA A 465 -44.47 -25.08 -92.84
C ALA A 465 -45.10 -23.64 -92.87
N GLN A 466 -44.37 -22.73 -93.52
CA GLN A 466 -44.73 -21.79 -94.61
C GLN A 466 -46.20 -21.29 -94.80
N MET A 467 -46.38 -19.96 -94.94
CA MET A 467 -46.71 -19.28 -96.22
C MET A 467 -46.81 -17.74 -96.06
N ASP A 468 -46.34 -17.07 -97.11
CA ASP A 468 -46.25 -15.65 -97.49
C ASP A 468 -47.37 -14.68 -97.06
N GLU A 469 -47.01 -13.42 -96.73
CA GLU A 469 -47.11 -12.29 -97.67
C GLU A 469 -46.62 -10.96 -97.06
N GLN A 470 -46.39 -10.02 -97.96
CA GLN A 470 -45.59 -8.80 -97.89
C GLN A 470 -46.14 -7.64 -97.03
N ASP A 471 -45.23 -6.68 -96.86
CA ASP A 471 -45.42 -5.24 -96.59
C ASP A 471 -45.75 -4.78 -95.16
N LEU A 472 -44.69 -4.36 -94.44
CA LEU A 472 -44.64 -3.11 -93.64
C LEU A 472 -43.25 -2.96 -92.98
N ASN A 473 -42.23 -2.59 -93.76
CA ASN A 473 -40.88 -2.34 -93.25
C ASN A 473 -40.45 -0.91 -93.54
N GLU A 474 -40.83 0.03 -92.67
CA GLU A 474 -40.28 1.40 -92.67
C GLU A 474 -40.27 2.12 -91.30
N PRO A 475 -40.94 1.66 -90.21
CA PRO A 475 -40.74 2.29 -88.88
C PRO A 475 -39.64 1.65 -88.01
N LEU A 476 -39.23 0.40 -88.26
CA LEU A 476 -38.38 -0.35 -87.30
C LEU A 476 -36.88 -0.01 -87.35
N ALA A 477 -36.35 0.33 -88.53
CA ALA A 477 -34.90 0.56 -88.71
C ALA A 477 -34.41 1.90 -88.12
N LYS A 478 -35.29 2.90 -87.95
CA LYS A 478 -34.95 4.17 -87.27
C LYS A 478 -34.97 4.05 -85.75
N VAL A 479 -35.73 3.11 -85.20
CA VAL A 479 -35.83 2.88 -83.75
C VAL A 479 -34.64 2.07 -83.23
N SER A 480 -34.07 1.16 -84.03
CA SER A 480 -32.86 0.41 -83.66
C SER A 480 -31.61 1.30 -83.64
N LEU A 481 -31.40 2.16 -84.64
CA LEU A 481 -30.28 3.11 -84.67
C LEU A 481 -30.32 4.13 -83.52
N LEU A 482 -31.51 4.65 -83.20
CA LEU A 482 -31.67 5.56 -82.05
C LEU A 482 -31.47 4.87 -80.70
N LYS A 483 -31.69 3.54 -80.62
CA LYS A 483 -31.48 2.76 -79.39
C LYS A 483 -30.01 2.47 -79.16
N ASP A 484 -29.25 2.15 -80.21
CA ASP A 484 -27.81 1.89 -80.11
C ASP A 484 -27.03 3.18 -79.84
N ASP A 485 -27.43 4.32 -80.44
CA ASP A 485 -26.85 5.64 -80.13
C ASP A 485 -27.17 6.10 -78.70
N LEU A 486 -28.38 5.79 -78.18
CA LEU A 486 -28.73 6.05 -76.77
C LEU A 486 -27.91 5.19 -75.81
N GLN A 487 -27.74 3.90 -76.11
CA GLN A 487 -26.97 2.98 -75.28
C GLN A 487 -25.48 3.35 -75.26
N GLY A 488 -24.92 3.75 -76.41
CA GLY A 488 -23.56 4.26 -76.53
C GLY A 488 -23.35 5.55 -75.74
N ALA A 489 -24.27 6.52 -75.86
CA ALA A 489 -24.23 7.76 -75.08
C ALA A 489 -24.38 7.51 -73.57
N GLN A 490 -25.19 6.53 -73.15
CA GLN A 490 -25.32 6.14 -71.75
C GLN A 490 -24.02 5.57 -71.18
N SER A 491 -23.37 4.67 -71.92
CA SER A 491 -22.08 4.09 -71.51
C SER A 491 -20.95 5.12 -71.45
N GLU A 492 -20.96 6.13 -72.33
CA GLU A 492 -19.98 7.21 -72.31
C GLU A 492 -20.20 8.19 -71.14
N ILE A 493 -21.45 8.38 -70.73
CA ILE A 493 -21.80 9.15 -69.52
C ILE A 493 -21.35 8.41 -68.26
N GLU A 494 -21.60 7.09 -68.19
CA GLU A 494 -21.15 6.25 -67.07
C GLU A 494 -19.62 6.24 -66.94
N ALA A 495 -18.89 6.06 -68.06
CA ALA A 495 -17.43 6.13 -68.06
C ALA A 495 -16.89 7.51 -67.64
N LYS A 496 -17.57 8.61 -68.02
CA LYS A 496 -17.21 9.97 -67.58
C LYS A 496 -17.45 10.17 -66.09
N GLN A 497 -18.53 9.63 -65.55
CA GLN A 497 -18.82 9.67 -64.11
C GLN A 497 -17.79 8.86 -63.31
N GLU A 498 -17.38 7.69 -63.81
CA GLU A 498 -16.37 6.85 -63.18
C GLU A 498 -14.98 7.50 -63.21
N ILE A 499 -14.59 8.14 -64.32
CA ILE A 499 -13.35 8.92 -64.41
C ILE A 499 -13.38 10.12 -63.45
N GLN A 500 -14.53 10.79 -63.27
CA GLN A 500 -14.67 11.86 -62.28
C GLN A 500 -14.56 11.34 -60.85
N HIS A 501 -15.14 10.18 -60.55
CA HIS A 501 -15.03 9.52 -59.26
C HIS A 501 -13.57 9.17 -58.93
N LEU A 502 -12.86 8.51 -59.85
CA LEU A 502 -11.45 8.15 -59.69
C LEU A 502 -10.54 9.38 -59.55
N ARG A 503 -10.84 10.48 -60.23
CA ARG A 503 -10.12 11.76 -60.06
C ARG A 503 -10.33 12.35 -58.67
N LYS A 504 -11.55 12.25 -58.13
CA LYS A 504 -11.87 12.71 -56.78
C LYS A 504 -11.13 11.87 -55.73
N GLU A 505 -11.16 10.54 -55.86
CA GLU A 505 -10.41 9.63 -54.98
C GLU A 505 -8.90 9.88 -55.05
N LEU A 506 -8.35 10.17 -56.23
CA LEU A 506 -6.93 10.49 -56.40
C LEU A 506 -6.54 11.78 -55.65
N ILE A 507 -7.39 12.81 -55.69
CA ILE A 507 -7.17 14.07 -54.96
C ILE A 507 -7.23 13.83 -53.46
N GLU A 508 -8.24 13.10 -52.98
CA GLU A 508 -8.39 12.74 -51.57
C GLU A 508 -7.18 11.94 -51.05
N ALA A 509 -6.70 10.95 -51.83
CA ALA A 509 -5.50 10.19 -51.51
C ALA A 509 -4.24 11.08 -51.48
N GLN A 510 -4.13 12.06 -52.38
CA GLN A 510 -2.99 12.98 -52.43
C GLN A 510 -2.99 13.98 -51.26
N GLU A 511 -4.17 14.42 -50.81
CA GLU A 511 -4.32 15.23 -49.59
C GLU A 511 -4.00 14.41 -48.33
N LEU A 512 -4.44 13.15 -48.26
CA LEU A 512 -4.09 12.25 -47.17
C LEU A 512 -2.57 11.99 -47.12
N ALA A 513 -1.91 11.80 -48.27
CA ALA A 513 -0.47 11.67 -48.34
C ALA A 513 0.27 12.95 -47.89
N ARG A 514 -0.24 14.14 -48.25
CA ARG A 514 0.33 15.43 -47.81
C ARG A 514 0.19 15.60 -46.30
N THR A 515 -0.97 15.30 -45.73
CA THR A 515 -1.19 15.39 -44.27
C THR A 515 -0.35 14.36 -43.51
N SER A 516 -0.22 13.14 -44.00
CA SER A 516 0.68 12.14 -43.42
C SER A 516 2.15 12.61 -43.45
N LYS A 517 2.60 13.20 -44.56
CA LYS A 517 3.96 13.76 -44.67
C LYS A 517 4.19 14.90 -43.68
N GLN A 518 3.21 15.78 -43.51
CA GLN A 518 3.28 16.87 -42.54
C GLN A 518 3.37 16.34 -41.10
N LYS A 519 2.55 15.34 -40.74
CA LYS A 519 2.61 14.66 -39.44
C LYS A 519 3.98 14.01 -39.20
N CYS A 520 4.59 13.40 -40.20
CA CYS A 520 5.95 12.84 -40.07
C CYS A 520 6.99 13.93 -39.75
N PHE A 521 6.92 15.10 -40.38
CA PHE A 521 7.83 16.21 -40.08
C PHE A 521 7.61 16.78 -38.68
N GLU A 522 6.36 16.91 -38.23
CA GLU A 522 6.03 17.36 -36.87
C GLU A 522 6.56 16.37 -35.82
N LEU A 523 6.36 15.07 -36.03
CA LEU A 523 6.91 14.03 -35.16
C LEU A 523 8.43 14.03 -35.14
N GLN A 524 9.07 14.26 -36.29
CA GLN A 524 10.53 14.36 -36.36
C GLN A 524 11.07 15.58 -35.60
N ALA A 525 10.38 16.73 -35.68
CA ALA A 525 10.74 17.93 -34.92
C ALA A 525 10.59 17.73 -33.41
N LEU A 526 9.50 17.11 -32.97
CA LEU A 526 9.27 16.79 -31.56
C LEU A 526 10.34 15.84 -31.01
N LEU A 527 10.72 14.83 -31.79
CA LEU A 527 11.75 13.86 -31.39
C LEU A 527 13.15 14.50 -31.30
N GLU A 528 13.45 15.47 -32.17
CA GLU A 528 14.68 16.27 -32.11
C GLU A 528 14.71 17.17 -30.85
N GLU A 529 13.56 17.76 -30.50
CA GLU A 529 13.39 18.61 -29.32
C GLU A 529 13.52 17.80 -28.02
N GLU A 530 12.90 16.62 -27.94
CA GLU A 530 13.08 15.70 -26.81
C GLU A 530 14.54 15.27 -26.65
N ARG A 531 15.23 14.93 -27.76
CA ARG A 531 16.67 14.60 -27.72
C ARG A 531 17.51 15.76 -27.20
N LYS A 532 17.16 17.00 -27.56
CA LYS A 532 17.84 18.20 -27.06
C LYS A 532 17.58 18.42 -25.58
N ALA A 533 16.33 18.26 -25.14
CA ALA A 533 15.96 18.34 -23.73
C ALA A 533 16.73 17.30 -22.89
N TYR A 534 16.81 16.06 -23.38
CA TYR A 534 17.56 14.99 -22.71
C TYR A 534 19.06 15.31 -22.61
N ARG A 535 19.68 15.80 -23.70
CA ARG A 535 21.09 16.21 -23.67
C ARG A 535 21.34 17.31 -22.65
N ASN A 536 20.47 18.32 -22.57
CA ASN A 536 20.59 19.40 -21.59
C ASN A 536 20.45 18.87 -20.16
N GLN A 537 19.51 17.94 -19.92
CA GLN A 537 19.33 17.31 -18.61
C GLN A 537 20.57 16.51 -18.19
N VAL A 538 21.18 15.77 -19.11
CA VAL A 538 22.43 15.03 -18.85
C VAL A 538 23.56 15.99 -18.51
N GLU A 539 23.70 17.11 -19.25
CA GLU A 539 24.73 18.10 -18.98
C GLU A 539 24.55 18.77 -17.60
N GLU A 540 23.31 19.13 -17.25
CA GLU A 540 22.96 19.70 -15.94
C GLU A 540 23.27 18.72 -14.79
N SER A 541 22.89 17.46 -14.95
CA SER A 541 23.19 16.41 -13.96
C SER A 541 24.69 16.17 -13.81
N THR A 542 25.45 16.26 -14.91
CA THR A 542 26.91 16.11 -14.90
C THR A 542 27.57 17.27 -14.14
N LYS A 543 27.08 18.50 -14.31
CA LYS A 543 27.54 19.68 -13.55
C LYS A 543 27.25 19.52 -12.06
N GLN A 544 26.06 19.05 -11.71
CA GLN A 544 25.70 18.77 -10.30
C GLN A 544 26.61 17.70 -9.69
N ILE A 545 26.88 16.62 -10.43
CA ILE A 545 27.80 15.56 -9.98
C ILE A 545 29.21 16.14 -9.73
N GLN A 546 29.73 17.01 -10.61
CA GLN A 546 31.04 17.64 -10.41
C GLN A 546 31.09 18.54 -9.18
N VAL A 547 30.03 19.32 -8.92
CA VAL A 547 29.95 20.17 -7.71
C VAL A 547 29.94 19.30 -6.45
N LEU A 548 29.11 18.26 -6.43
CA LEU A 548 29.03 17.32 -5.31
C LEU A 548 30.36 16.59 -5.06
N GLN A 549 31.07 16.19 -6.13
CA GLN A 549 32.40 15.61 -6.01
C GLN A 549 33.39 16.59 -5.36
N GLY A 550 33.35 17.87 -5.74
CA GLY A 550 34.19 18.91 -5.13
C GLY A 550 33.86 19.16 -3.65
N GLU A 551 32.59 19.13 -3.28
CA GLU A 551 32.15 19.25 -1.88
C GLU A 551 32.59 18.04 -1.04
N LEU A 552 32.49 16.83 -1.59
CA LEU A 552 32.99 15.61 -0.94
C LEU A 552 34.50 15.67 -0.69
N GLU A 553 35.29 16.17 -1.63
CA GLU A 553 36.74 16.34 -1.43
C GLU A 553 37.07 17.36 -0.33
N LYS A 554 36.30 18.46 -0.23
CA LYS A 554 36.48 19.46 0.84
C LYS A 554 36.15 18.86 2.21
N LEU A 555 34.99 18.21 2.33
CA LEU A 555 34.58 17.52 3.57
C LEU A 555 35.60 16.45 3.97
N ARG A 556 36.19 15.74 3.01
CA ARG A 556 37.24 14.76 3.28
C ARG A 556 38.51 15.39 3.86
N LYS A 557 38.89 16.57 3.38
CA LYS A 557 40.04 17.32 3.93
C LYS A 557 39.77 17.83 5.34
N GLU A 558 38.57 18.37 5.58
CA GLU A 558 38.14 18.84 6.90
C GLU A 558 38.06 17.69 7.90
N TRP A 559 37.53 16.53 7.51
CA TRP A 559 37.50 15.33 8.34
C TRP A 559 38.91 14.90 8.77
N ASN A 560 39.86 14.83 7.83
CA ASN A 560 41.22 14.45 8.14
C ASN A 560 41.89 15.47 9.09
N ALA A 561 41.64 16.77 8.90
CA ALA A 561 42.17 17.80 9.80
C ALA A 561 41.60 17.64 11.22
N LEU A 562 40.29 17.48 11.35
CA LEU A 562 39.64 17.29 12.65
C LEU A 562 40.10 15.99 13.36
N GLU A 563 40.33 14.93 12.59
CA GLU A 563 40.87 13.68 13.11
C GLU A 563 42.28 13.88 13.71
N THR A 564 43.15 14.62 13.02
CA THR A 564 44.47 14.97 13.56
C THR A 564 44.41 15.82 14.83
N GLU A 565 43.48 16.77 14.90
CA GLU A 565 43.28 17.63 16.07
C GLU A 565 42.77 16.83 17.27
N CYS A 566 41.79 15.94 17.05
CA CYS A 566 41.29 15.02 18.07
C CYS A 566 42.41 14.12 18.62
N HIS A 567 43.28 13.60 17.75
CA HIS A 567 44.46 12.85 18.19
C HIS A 567 45.44 13.69 19.02
N SER A 568 45.63 14.97 18.68
CA SER A 568 46.47 15.90 19.46
C SER A 568 45.88 16.15 20.84
N LEU A 569 44.60 16.55 20.90
CA LEU A 569 43.88 16.83 22.16
C LEU A 569 43.84 15.59 23.07
N LYS A 570 43.69 14.40 22.50
CA LYS A 570 43.73 13.14 23.27
C LYS A 570 45.09 12.91 23.92
N ARG A 571 46.20 13.24 23.24
CA ARG A 571 47.55 13.16 23.84
C ARG A 571 47.72 14.18 24.95
N GLU A 572 47.27 15.41 24.73
CA GLU A 572 47.34 16.47 25.73
C GLU A 572 46.53 16.14 26.99
N ASN A 573 45.32 15.59 26.83
CA ASN A 573 44.48 15.19 27.95
C ASN A 573 45.14 14.09 28.82
N VAL A 574 45.85 13.15 28.18
CA VAL A 574 46.63 12.12 28.91
C VAL A 574 47.79 12.76 29.69
N LEU A 575 48.48 13.74 29.10
CA LEU A 575 49.56 14.47 29.77
C LEU A 575 49.02 15.27 30.96
N LEU A 576 47.94 16.02 30.78
CA LEU A 576 47.31 16.80 31.85
C LEU A 576 46.78 15.91 32.98
N SER A 577 46.16 14.77 32.65
CA SER A 577 45.70 13.79 33.65
C SER A 577 46.86 13.23 34.47
N SER A 578 48.00 12.96 33.82
CA SER A 578 49.21 12.47 34.49
C SER A 578 49.81 13.53 35.42
N GLU A 579 49.82 14.80 34.99
CA GLU A 579 50.31 15.92 35.79
C GLU A 579 49.40 16.22 36.99
N LEU A 580 48.07 16.15 36.81
CA LEU A 580 47.12 16.29 37.91
C LEU A 580 47.34 15.22 38.98
N GLN A 581 47.51 13.96 38.56
CA GLN A 581 47.80 12.87 39.49
C GLN A 581 49.13 13.06 40.23
N ARG A 582 50.12 13.70 39.60
CA ARG A 582 51.40 14.07 40.23
C ARG A 582 51.18 15.11 41.33
N GLN A 583 50.44 16.17 41.03
CA GLN A 583 50.12 17.23 41.99
C GLN A 583 49.29 16.73 43.18
N GLU A 584 48.32 15.83 42.94
CA GLU A 584 47.54 15.22 44.03
C GLU A 584 48.41 14.43 45.00
N LYS A 585 49.40 13.69 44.48
CA LYS A 585 50.37 12.96 45.31
C LYS A 585 51.28 13.91 46.09
N GLU A 586 51.76 14.98 45.48
CA GLU A 586 52.57 16.01 46.17
C GLU A 586 51.77 16.67 47.29
N LEU A 587 50.53 17.08 47.03
CA LEU A 587 49.64 17.67 48.04
C LEU A 587 49.37 16.70 49.19
N HIS A 588 49.14 15.41 48.89
CA HIS A 588 48.94 14.41 49.93
C HIS A 588 50.21 14.21 50.77
N TYR A 589 51.38 14.19 50.13
CA TYR A 589 52.65 14.09 50.82
C TYR A 589 52.88 15.28 51.77
N GLU A 590 52.68 16.52 51.30
CA GLU A 590 52.80 17.72 52.14
C GLU A 590 51.83 17.72 53.33
N LYS A 591 50.56 17.32 53.11
CA LYS A 591 49.58 17.15 54.19
C LYS A 591 50.03 16.12 55.22
N THR A 592 50.63 15.02 54.77
CA THR A 592 51.11 13.97 55.67
C THR A 592 52.32 14.48 56.47
N GLN A 593 53.22 15.21 55.83
CA GLN A 593 54.42 15.78 56.46
C GLN A 593 54.07 16.84 57.51
N THR A 594 53.07 17.69 57.26
CA THR A 594 52.57 18.67 58.23
C THR A 594 51.98 17.98 59.47
N VAL A 595 51.10 16.99 59.27
CA VAL A 595 50.54 16.20 60.39
C VAL A 595 51.62 15.49 61.20
N LEU A 596 52.62 14.89 60.54
CA LEU A 596 53.76 14.26 61.21
C LEU A 596 54.56 15.25 62.05
N SER A 597 54.76 16.47 61.54
CA SER A 597 55.50 17.53 62.25
C SER A 597 54.73 18.00 63.50
N GLU A 598 53.42 18.19 63.39
CA GLU A 598 52.54 18.52 64.52
C GLU A 598 52.56 17.41 65.59
N LEU A 599 52.49 16.14 65.17
CA LEU A 599 52.50 15.01 66.09
C LEU A 599 53.84 14.88 66.81
N LYS A 600 54.96 15.13 66.11
CA LYS A 600 56.30 15.14 66.70
C LYS A 600 56.43 16.24 67.76
N LEU A 601 55.92 17.44 67.49
CA LEU A 601 55.94 18.54 68.45
C LEU A 601 55.10 18.23 69.70
N LYS A 602 53.91 17.63 69.52
CA LYS A 602 53.08 17.16 70.65
C LYS A 602 53.78 16.08 71.48
N PHE A 603 54.46 15.15 70.83
CA PHE A 603 55.22 14.11 71.52
C PHE A 603 56.34 14.71 72.38
N GLU A 604 57.10 15.65 71.84
CA GLU A 604 58.19 16.34 72.54
C GLU A 604 57.69 17.16 73.73
N MET A 605 56.57 17.88 73.59
CA MET A 605 55.90 18.55 74.71
C MET A 605 55.49 17.56 75.81
N THR A 606 54.88 16.43 75.43
CA THR A 606 54.45 15.39 76.38
C THR A 606 55.64 14.78 77.12
N GLU A 607 56.78 14.62 76.43
CA GLU A 607 58.02 14.12 77.03
C GLU A 607 58.60 15.12 78.04
N GLN A 608 58.59 16.42 77.73
CA GLN A 608 58.99 17.47 78.66
C GLN A 608 58.10 17.52 79.90
N GLU A 609 56.78 17.45 79.74
CA GLU A 609 55.83 17.38 80.85
C GLU A 609 56.09 16.17 81.73
N LYS A 610 56.29 14.99 81.12
CA LYS A 610 56.65 13.77 81.85
C LYS A 610 57.94 13.94 82.65
N GLN A 611 58.97 14.57 82.07
CA GLN A 611 60.23 14.83 82.77
C GLN A 611 60.02 15.79 83.95
N SER A 612 59.25 16.87 83.76
CA SER A 612 58.89 17.81 84.82
C SER A 612 58.17 17.11 85.99
N ILE A 613 57.15 16.30 85.69
CA ILE A 613 56.43 15.50 86.70
C ILE A 613 57.38 14.54 87.42
N THR A 614 58.33 13.95 86.71
CA THR A 614 59.33 13.03 87.30
C THR A 614 60.26 13.75 88.26
N ASP A 615 60.69 14.97 87.92
CA ASP A 615 61.55 15.80 88.76
C ASP A 615 60.80 16.32 90.00
N GLU A 616 59.55 16.74 89.85
CA GLU A 616 58.65 17.09 90.97
C GLU A 616 58.47 15.90 91.92
N LEU A 617 58.25 14.69 91.39
CA LEU A 617 58.12 13.47 92.19
C LEU A 617 59.41 13.18 92.98
N LYS A 618 60.58 13.38 92.37
CA LYS A 618 61.89 13.20 93.01
C LYS A 618 62.12 14.23 94.10
N GLN A 619 61.74 15.49 93.87
CA GLN A 619 61.81 16.55 94.87
C GLN A 619 60.88 16.24 96.06
N CYS A 620 59.65 15.81 95.79
CA CYS A 620 58.70 15.36 96.81
C CYS A 620 59.28 14.21 97.64
N LYS A 621 59.88 13.19 96.99
CA LYS A 621 60.56 12.07 97.65
C LYS A 621 61.72 12.52 98.55
N ASN A 622 62.51 13.49 98.10
CA ASN A 622 63.62 14.04 98.90
C ASN A 622 63.11 14.85 100.10
N ASN A 623 62.07 15.66 99.92
CA ASN A 623 61.41 16.37 101.02
C ASN A 623 60.86 15.38 102.06
N LEU A 624 60.27 14.27 101.61
CA LEU A 624 59.74 13.22 102.47
C LEU A 624 60.86 12.49 103.24
N LYS A 625 62.04 12.28 102.62
CA LYS A 625 63.24 11.78 103.32
C LYS A 625 63.77 12.77 104.35
N LEU A 626 63.82 14.06 104.04
CA LEU A 626 64.29 15.11 104.96
C LEU A 626 63.37 15.24 106.17
N LEU A 627 62.05 15.12 105.97
CA LEU A 627 61.06 15.07 107.04
C LEU A 627 61.23 13.80 107.90
N ARG A 628 61.57 12.66 107.29
CA ARG A 628 61.90 11.42 108.02
C ARG A 628 63.18 11.55 108.85
N GLU A 629 64.23 12.17 108.32
CA GLU A 629 65.48 12.42 109.05
C GLU A 629 65.30 13.43 110.20
N LYS A 630 64.50 14.48 109.99
CA LYS A 630 64.09 15.41 111.08
C LYS A 630 63.18 14.76 112.13
N GLY A 631 62.48 13.67 111.79
CA GLY A 631 61.63 12.91 112.69
C GLY A 631 62.38 11.95 113.63
N ASN A 632 63.70 11.75 113.46
CA ASN A 632 64.46 10.79 114.25
C ASN A 632 65.12 11.36 115.53
N ASN A 633 64.78 12.59 115.94
CA ASN A 633 65.14 13.11 117.25
C ASN A 633 63.92 13.74 117.94
N LYS A 634 63.48 13.05 119.00
CA LYS A 634 62.44 13.37 120.00
C LYS A 634 61.01 12.96 119.63
N PRO A 635 60.31 12.24 120.54
CA PRO A 635 58.90 11.92 120.35
C PRO A 635 58.10 13.22 120.42
N TRP A 636 57.26 13.47 119.43
CA TRP A 636 56.38 14.64 119.44
C TRP A 636 55.37 14.47 120.58
N PRO A 637 55.30 15.40 121.56
CA PRO A 637 54.47 15.23 122.76
C PRO A 637 52.97 15.18 122.48
N TRP A 638 52.54 15.42 121.24
CA TRP A 638 51.12 15.47 120.84
C TRP A 638 50.67 14.22 120.08
N MET A 639 51.58 13.25 119.86
CA MET A 639 51.27 11.96 119.23
C MET A 639 50.11 11.18 119.90
N PRO A 640 49.96 11.16 121.24
CA PRO A 640 48.80 10.54 121.87
C PRO A 640 47.49 11.27 121.53
N MET A 641 47.56 12.59 121.33
CA MET A 641 46.40 13.44 120.98
C MET A 641 46.02 13.29 119.51
N LEU A 642 47.00 13.22 118.59
CA LEU A 642 46.74 12.94 117.18
C LEU A 642 46.24 11.50 116.98
N ALA A 643 46.80 10.53 117.71
CA ALA A 643 46.31 9.15 117.70
C ALA A 643 44.88 9.06 118.27
N ALA A 644 44.56 9.81 119.33
CA ALA A 644 43.19 9.91 119.86
C ALA A 644 42.25 10.61 118.86
N LEU A 645 42.70 11.67 118.18
CA LEU A 645 41.88 12.37 117.18
C LEU A 645 41.61 11.49 115.96
N VAL A 646 42.61 10.76 115.46
CA VAL A 646 42.50 9.80 114.35
C VAL A 646 41.68 8.57 114.78
N ALA A 647 41.79 8.10 116.02
CA ALA A 647 40.94 7.04 116.56
C ALA A 647 39.48 7.49 116.70
N VAL A 648 39.23 8.73 117.16
CA VAL A 648 37.87 9.29 117.26
C VAL A 648 37.27 9.53 115.87
N THR A 649 38.05 10.01 114.89
CA THR A 649 37.56 10.14 113.49
C THR A 649 37.36 8.78 112.81
N ALA A 650 38.18 7.78 113.11
CA ALA A 650 37.97 6.42 112.62
C ALA A 650 36.73 5.76 113.27
N ILE A 651 36.47 5.97 114.57
CA ILE A 651 35.25 5.48 115.24
C ILE A 651 34.00 6.17 114.66
N VAL A 652 34.08 7.47 114.34
CA VAL A 652 32.97 8.22 113.72
C VAL A 652 32.73 7.81 112.26
N LEU A 653 33.77 7.43 111.51
CA LEU A 653 33.64 7.02 110.10
C LEU A 653 33.39 5.51 109.89
N TYR A 654 33.72 4.65 110.86
CA TYR A 654 33.63 3.18 110.71
C TYR A 654 32.67 2.46 111.68
N VAL A 655 31.90 3.16 112.51
CA VAL A 655 30.74 2.56 113.20
C VAL A 655 29.48 2.76 112.33
N PRO A 656 28.99 1.72 111.62
CA PRO A 656 27.81 1.85 110.79
C PRO A 656 26.56 1.60 111.64
N GLY A 657 25.88 2.67 112.02
CA GLY A 657 24.53 2.56 112.56
C GLY A 657 24.15 3.66 113.54
N LEU A 658 23.62 4.77 113.02
CA LEU A 658 22.43 5.44 113.57
C LEU A 658 21.98 6.56 112.62
N ALA A 659 20.87 6.28 111.92
CA ALA A 659 19.85 7.19 111.40
C ALA A 659 20.30 8.30 110.41
N ARG A 660 19.98 8.20 109.11
CA ARG A 660 18.70 8.65 108.51
C ARG A 660 18.18 9.96 109.11
N ALA A 661 18.18 11.02 108.31
CA ALA A 661 16.95 11.74 107.95
C ALA A 661 17.24 12.74 106.82
N SER A 662 16.53 12.57 105.70
CA SER A 662 16.21 13.62 104.73
C SER A 662 15.44 14.76 105.43
N PRO A 663 15.40 15.96 104.82
CA PRO A 663 14.33 16.23 103.85
C PRO A 663 14.83 16.39 102.42
#